data_AF-M9MGV2-F1
#
_entry.id   AF-M9MGV2-F1
#
_cell.length_a   1.000
_cell.length_b   1.000
_cell.length_c   1.000
_cell.angle_alpha   90.00
_cell.angle_beta   90.00
_cell.angle_gamma   90.00
#
_symmetry.space_group_name_H-M   'P 1'
#
loop_
_entity.id
_entity.type
_entity.pdbx_description
1 polymer ?
#
loop_
_entity_poly.entity_id
_entity_poly.type
_entity_poly.pdbx_seq_one_letter_code
_entity_poly.pdbx_strand_id
1 'polypeptide(L)'
;MADASVSGAPKSARASATASASGSGRQDAVPRFGAWWTIMRSIGDMSLPVFFSSIHVSNASFVPPPTTPLIVCANHSNTIIDVAVLASHFPHRRPLHFWAKAGFFKNPITRSILTSSGNIKVDRRNKNNQALFQGTFRAMKAGGAIALFPEGGSYTIPYVADLKMGAAWAALEYARYLQLAEGGGMQKTQVEILPTAVVFDDKSKFRSRGLLRFGKPIRLDAYIDEFLSAPSPSDEPARGSAPRVKEDGTVPATPESMTRTNTSTGQASVESYASPAHRAVARLTADLQRAIEALTFNAPDWETFQATRAARELVFELEPDTLTELRAGMDEHVEVSRELMGLLTQQGEASTAARRALFVYACMLHLCDVDNLTLARVLRRSPTGWGSGLWSTVRAMALRLPLYIPVFGPTLVPMYLAPRAVAHHFARREEESLSSVKTLVGFVFTSTLYAALVVKTMQWTRWTPPGLLVGIAAVWWLHDLNRSNIDTAYGLVKQLRLGWRLWRAKPSSASTQRTRKSGRSMFFYGTLVHPRILARVIGSAGAHVRVQNAVLDGATLYHVRGEEYPGLVRTPTGMVKGTLVTGLTDADVQCLDAFEGDEYVRMRVGVLPDPSARVECNETRIANAGTAPLHAVLSSLTSERMEQVRARGEVVEDVEVYAWSAGREKLEERVWEFDVFAREHAARWIGEGAQAEHEHEYQVVDAVQANITATQTMTSTPPGETPPAAGKAWIESAASSLSSDVGIQEAIRCVCGQLSDKPSIQFYVDRAFAPRKRPSLSNPALLAALLAARQQARDALQSLVDSIAPDTGALDTLIAAHARALHSHHLQVQPHWPFTPAQYAATRTEPKKSI
;
A
#
# COMPACT_ATOMS: atom_id res chain seq x y z
N MET A 1 32.07 -45.81 -99.00
CA MET A 1 30.60 -45.81 -98.88
C MET A 1 30.24 -45.42 -97.46
N ALA A 2 29.57 -44.28 -97.33
CA ALA A 2 28.74 -43.76 -96.23
C ALA A 2 29.13 -43.97 -94.74
N ASP A 3 29.36 -42.83 -94.08
CA ASP A 3 28.84 -42.39 -92.76
C ASP A 3 28.64 -43.41 -91.62
N ALA A 4 29.27 -43.14 -90.46
CA ALA A 4 28.64 -42.35 -89.39
C ALA A 4 29.43 -42.43 -88.07
N SER A 5 29.93 -41.27 -87.65
CA SER A 5 30.06 -40.74 -86.28
C SER A 5 30.42 -41.66 -85.09
N VAL A 6 31.71 -41.68 -84.78
CA VAL A 6 32.34 -41.10 -83.56
C VAL A 6 31.80 -41.56 -82.18
N SER A 7 32.49 -42.56 -81.59
CA SER A 7 33.34 -42.50 -80.38
C SER A 7 32.62 -42.51 -79.02
N GLY A 8 33.01 -43.26 -77.98
CA GLY A 8 34.15 -44.15 -77.76
C GLY A 8 34.09 -44.66 -76.31
N ALA A 9 33.88 -45.98 -76.17
CA ALA A 9 34.45 -46.98 -75.24
C ALA A 9 34.86 -46.66 -73.75
N PRO A 10 34.91 -47.67 -72.86
CA PRO A 10 34.10 -47.71 -71.64
C PRO A 10 34.92 -47.85 -70.34
N LYS A 11 34.35 -47.47 -69.17
CA LYS A 11 34.92 -47.84 -67.86
C LYS A 11 33.85 -48.08 -66.78
N SER A 12 33.89 -49.32 -66.29
CA SER A 12 33.68 -49.79 -64.90
C SER A 12 32.40 -49.42 -64.15
N ALA A 13 31.62 -50.47 -63.88
CA ALA A 13 30.34 -50.48 -63.19
C ALA A 13 30.37 -49.87 -61.78
N ARG A 14 29.41 -48.97 -61.52
CA ARG A 14 28.78 -48.80 -60.20
C ARG A 14 27.28 -48.64 -60.44
N ALA A 15 26.54 -49.70 -60.12
CA ALA A 15 25.10 -49.78 -60.38
C ALA A 15 24.32 -48.79 -59.51
N SER A 16 23.38 -48.10 -60.16
CA SER A 16 22.37 -47.24 -59.59
C SER A 16 21.40 -48.02 -58.69
N ALA A 17 21.03 -47.42 -57.56
CA ALA A 17 19.73 -47.62 -56.94
C ALA A 17 19.27 -46.28 -56.35
N THR A 18 18.10 -45.85 -56.84
CA THR A 18 17.27 -44.72 -56.45
C THR A 18 17.05 -44.57 -54.94
N ALA A 19 17.23 -43.34 -54.43
CA ALA A 19 16.45 -42.82 -53.31
C ALA A 19 16.42 -41.29 -53.38
N SER A 20 15.26 -40.74 -53.76
CA SER A 20 14.91 -39.34 -53.56
C SER A 20 14.85 -39.04 -52.06
N ALA A 21 15.78 -38.24 -51.55
CA ALA A 21 15.69 -37.64 -50.23
C ALA A 21 15.63 -36.11 -50.38
N SER A 22 14.42 -35.62 -50.61
CA SER A 22 14.03 -34.24 -50.34
C SER A 22 14.17 -33.97 -48.83
N GLY A 23 15.17 -33.19 -48.46
CA GLY A 23 15.42 -32.80 -47.08
C GLY A 23 16.62 -31.86 -46.95
N SER A 24 16.66 -30.80 -47.76
CA SER A 24 17.73 -29.81 -47.72
C SER A 24 17.74 -29.06 -46.38
N GLY A 25 18.93 -28.91 -45.81
CA GLY A 25 19.18 -28.39 -44.46
C GLY A 25 18.59 -27.02 -44.17
N ARG A 26 18.11 -26.89 -42.93
CA ARG A 26 17.91 -25.60 -42.27
C ARG A 26 18.30 -25.73 -40.79
N GLN A 27 19.54 -26.15 -40.54
CA GLN A 27 20.16 -26.03 -39.23
C GLN A 27 20.90 -24.69 -39.17
N ASP A 28 20.61 -23.93 -38.10
CA ASP A 28 21.45 -22.89 -37.51
C ASP A 28 21.47 -21.48 -38.12
N ALA A 29 20.31 -20.79 -38.10
CA ALA A 29 20.27 -19.33 -38.12
C ALA A 29 20.05 -18.76 -36.71
N VAL A 30 20.78 -17.70 -36.34
CA VAL A 30 20.53 -16.88 -35.13
C VAL A 30 19.04 -16.46 -35.13
N PRO A 31 18.32 -16.46 -34.00
CA PRO A 31 16.97 -15.93 -33.95
C PRO A 31 17.00 -14.48 -34.47
N ARG A 32 16.39 -14.21 -35.63
CA ARG A 32 16.36 -12.86 -36.22
C ARG A 32 15.02 -12.21 -35.91
N PHE A 33 15.05 -10.90 -35.67
CA PHE A 33 13.85 -10.09 -35.58
C PHE A 33 13.31 -9.84 -36.99
N GLY A 34 12.09 -10.28 -37.24
CA GLY A 34 11.37 -10.11 -38.50
C GLY A 34 10.17 -9.17 -38.34
N ALA A 35 9.25 -9.20 -39.31
CA ALA A 35 8.10 -8.30 -39.36
C ALA A 35 7.23 -8.33 -38.09
N TRP A 36 7.05 -9.50 -37.48
CA TRP A 36 6.24 -9.61 -36.26
C TRP A 36 6.84 -8.88 -35.06
N TRP A 37 8.17 -8.74 -34.97
CA TRP A 37 8.78 -7.93 -33.92
C TRP A 37 8.34 -6.48 -34.03
N THR A 38 8.43 -5.91 -35.23
CA THR A 38 7.99 -4.53 -35.51
C THR A 38 6.50 -4.38 -35.22
N ILE A 39 5.67 -5.31 -35.68
CA ILE A 39 4.22 -5.29 -35.47
C ILE A 39 3.90 -5.34 -33.97
N MET A 40 4.45 -6.29 -33.22
CA MET A 40 4.16 -6.46 -31.79
C MET A 40 4.65 -5.27 -30.97
N ARG A 41 5.82 -4.70 -31.31
CA ARG A 41 6.28 -3.48 -30.67
C ARG A 41 5.37 -2.30 -30.98
N SER A 42 4.94 -2.12 -32.23
CA SER A 42 3.99 -1.06 -32.59
C SER A 42 2.65 -1.23 -31.86
N ILE A 43 2.17 -2.46 -31.67
CA ILE A 43 1.01 -2.75 -30.84
C ILE A 43 1.25 -2.31 -29.39
N GLY A 44 2.42 -2.61 -28.82
CA GLY A 44 2.83 -2.13 -27.50
C GLY A 44 2.84 -0.61 -27.41
N ASP A 45 3.51 0.07 -28.35
CA ASP A 45 3.65 1.53 -28.43
C ASP A 45 2.27 2.22 -28.51
N MET A 46 1.28 1.60 -29.16
CA MET A 46 -0.08 2.13 -29.30
C MET A 46 -1.01 1.77 -28.13
N SER A 47 -0.86 0.58 -27.55
CA SER A 47 -1.79 0.06 -26.53
C SER A 47 -1.43 0.46 -25.10
N LEU A 48 -0.14 0.54 -24.78
CA LEU A 48 0.33 0.91 -23.44
C LEU A 48 -0.14 2.31 -22.99
N PRO A 49 -0.13 3.37 -23.84
CA PRO A 49 -0.65 4.68 -23.45
C PRO A 49 -2.16 4.74 -23.20
N VAL A 50 -2.91 3.76 -23.73
CA VAL A 50 -4.36 3.62 -23.44
C VAL A 50 -4.55 2.96 -22.09
N PHE A 51 -3.76 1.92 -21.79
CA PHE A 51 -3.89 1.13 -20.57
C PHE A 51 -3.29 1.81 -19.34
N PHE A 52 -2.17 2.52 -19.49
CA PHE A 52 -1.47 3.23 -18.44
C PHE A 52 -1.60 4.73 -18.60
N SER A 53 -1.74 5.46 -17.49
CA SER A 53 -1.70 6.93 -17.51
C SER A 53 -0.33 7.48 -17.83
N SER A 54 0.70 6.82 -17.34
CA SER A 54 2.09 7.05 -17.74
C SER A 54 2.92 5.79 -17.49
N ILE A 55 3.99 5.64 -18.28
CA ILE A 55 5.07 4.70 -18.02
C ILE A 55 6.35 5.52 -17.90
N HIS A 56 6.95 5.49 -16.71
CA HIS A 56 8.21 6.17 -16.43
C HIS A 56 9.37 5.20 -16.61
N VAL A 57 10.50 5.70 -17.12
CA VAL A 57 11.72 4.90 -17.28
C VAL A 57 12.80 5.54 -16.42
N SER A 58 13.24 4.83 -15.39
CA SER A 58 14.24 5.30 -14.44
C SER A 58 15.56 4.53 -14.61
N ASN A 59 16.67 5.24 -14.38
CA ASN A 59 18.04 4.73 -14.50
C ASN A 59 18.38 4.15 -15.88
N ALA A 60 17.86 4.72 -16.96
CA ALA A 60 18.18 4.29 -18.33
C ALA A 60 19.68 4.32 -18.65
N SER A 61 20.47 5.15 -17.96
CA SER A 61 21.94 5.23 -18.08
C SER A 61 22.67 3.98 -17.59
N PHE A 62 22.02 3.13 -16.78
CA PHE A 62 22.59 1.85 -16.36
C PHE A 62 22.48 0.76 -17.44
N VAL A 63 21.71 1.00 -18.50
CA VAL A 63 21.60 0.03 -19.60
C VAL A 63 22.88 0.05 -20.44
N PRO A 64 23.61 -1.08 -20.55
CA PRO A 64 24.83 -1.13 -21.33
C PRO A 64 24.58 -0.84 -22.83
N PRO A 65 25.61 -0.36 -23.56
CA PRO A 65 25.49 -0.08 -24.99
C PRO A 65 24.93 -1.27 -25.78
N PRO A 66 24.23 -1.03 -26.92
CA PRO A 66 23.59 -2.10 -27.69
C PRO A 66 24.52 -3.22 -28.18
N THR A 67 25.83 -2.97 -28.23
CA THR A 67 26.87 -3.92 -28.63
C THR A 67 27.29 -4.89 -27.52
N THR A 68 27.00 -4.59 -26.25
CA THR A 68 27.41 -5.39 -25.09
C THR A 68 26.47 -6.58 -24.90
N PRO A 69 26.93 -7.85 -24.92
CA PRO A 69 26.10 -9.01 -24.60
C PRO A 69 25.43 -8.86 -23.22
N LEU A 70 24.11 -8.99 -23.18
CA LEU A 70 23.33 -8.59 -22.01
C LEU A 70 22.27 -9.64 -21.67
N ILE A 71 22.15 -9.96 -20.38
CA ILE A 71 21.02 -10.73 -19.84
C ILE A 71 20.19 -9.80 -18.96
N VAL A 72 19.00 -9.43 -19.44
CA VAL A 72 18.02 -8.62 -18.73
C VAL A 72 17.17 -9.53 -17.86
N CYS A 73 17.21 -9.31 -16.55
CA CYS A 73 16.47 -10.07 -15.56
C CYS A 73 15.42 -9.16 -14.90
N ALA A 74 14.15 -9.39 -15.21
CA ALA A 74 13.04 -8.59 -14.70
C ALA A 74 12.12 -9.39 -13.76
N ASN A 75 11.46 -8.71 -12.81
CA ASN A 75 10.34 -9.29 -12.07
C ASN A 75 9.12 -9.51 -12.98
N HIS A 76 8.21 -10.40 -12.60
CA HIS A 76 7.11 -10.83 -13.46
C HIS A 76 5.75 -10.82 -12.76
N SER A 77 5.18 -9.63 -12.60
CA SER A 77 3.93 -9.44 -11.84
C SER A 77 2.67 -9.41 -12.71
N ASN A 78 2.80 -9.22 -14.04
CA ASN A 78 1.69 -8.87 -14.93
C ASN A 78 1.76 -9.56 -16.31
N THR A 79 2.41 -10.72 -16.37
CA THR A 79 2.52 -11.60 -17.55
C THR A 79 2.89 -10.84 -18.84
N ILE A 80 1.95 -10.76 -19.80
CA ILE A 80 2.19 -10.16 -21.12
C ILE A 80 2.49 -8.65 -21.04
N ILE A 81 2.00 -7.97 -20.00
CA ILE A 81 2.17 -6.53 -19.85
C ILE A 81 3.62 -6.20 -19.48
N ASP A 82 4.27 -7.03 -18.67
CA ASP A 82 5.69 -6.85 -18.34
C ASP A 82 6.54 -6.97 -19.60
N VAL A 83 6.25 -7.94 -20.47
CA VAL A 83 6.92 -8.12 -21.76
C VAL A 83 6.70 -6.91 -22.67
N ALA A 84 5.47 -6.41 -22.76
CA ALA A 84 5.15 -5.24 -23.57
C ALA A 84 5.88 -3.98 -23.07
N VAL A 85 5.86 -3.74 -21.76
CA VAL A 85 6.56 -2.60 -21.14
C VAL A 85 8.06 -2.68 -21.42
N LEU A 86 8.69 -3.84 -21.19
CA LEU A 86 10.11 -4.04 -21.49
C LEU A 86 10.38 -3.82 -22.99
N ALA A 87 9.64 -4.47 -23.89
CA ALA A 87 9.91 -4.40 -25.33
C ALA A 87 9.71 -3.01 -25.94
N SER A 88 8.71 -2.24 -25.47
CA SER A 88 8.41 -0.90 -25.99
C SER A 88 9.26 0.20 -25.37
N HIS A 89 9.65 0.07 -24.09
CA HIS A 89 10.35 1.12 -23.35
C HIS A 89 11.83 0.83 -23.08
N PHE A 90 12.40 -0.26 -23.62
CA PHE A 90 13.83 -0.51 -23.47
C PHE A 90 14.68 0.59 -24.16
N PRO A 91 15.73 1.10 -23.51
CA PRO A 91 16.60 2.12 -24.08
C PRO A 91 17.18 1.74 -25.44
N HIS A 92 17.37 2.76 -26.29
CA HIS A 92 17.83 2.63 -27.69
C HIS A 92 16.96 1.72 -28.57
N ARG A 93 15.75 1.36 -28.11
CA ARG A 93 14.87 0.39 -28.77
C ARG A 93 15.58 -0.94 -29.06
N ARG A 94 16.53 -1.33 -28.17
CA ARG A 94 17.33 -2.55 -28.31
C ARG A 94 16.40 -3.77 -28.36
N PRO A 95 16.46 -4.61 -29.41
CA PRO A 95 15.65 -5.82 -29.48
C PRO A 95 16.01 -6.82 -28.37
N LEU A 96 14.99 -7.43 -27.77
CA LEU A 96 15.13 -8.39 -26.66
C LEU A 96 14.67 -9.78 -27.09
N HIS A 97 15.53 -10.78 -26.91
CA HIS A 97 15.21 -12.18 -27.08
C HIS A 97 14.59 -12.74 -25.80
N PHE A 98 13.26 -12.81 -25.74
CA PHE A 98 12.58 -13.33 -24.55
C PHE A 98 12.63 -14.85 -24.45
N TRP A 99 12.86 -15.35 -23.25
CA TRP A 99 12.67 -16.75 -22.89
C TRP A 99 11.17 -17.08 -22.75
N ALA A 100 10.64 -17.86 -23.69
CA ALA A 100 9.21 -18.15 -23.79
C ALA A 100 8.89 -19.65 -23.58
N LYS A 101 7.81 -19.94 -22.83
CA LYS A 101 7.36 -21.30 -22.52
C LYS A 101 7.10 -22.11 -23.80
N ALA A 102 7.63 -23.34 -23.86
CA ALA A 102 7.48 -24.26 -25.00
C ALA A 102 6.02 -24.49 -25.45
N GLY A 103 5.07 -24.43 -24.51
CA GLY A 103 3.64 -24.54 -24.80
C GLY A 103 3.11 -23.48 -25.79
N PHE A 104 3.67 -22.27 -25.77
CA PHE A 104 3.25 -21.19 -26.68
C PHE A 104 3.72 -21.41 -28.13
N PHE A 105 4.68 -22.30 -28.38
CA PHE A 105 5.14 -22.66 -29.72
C PHE A 105 4.31 -23.80 -30.35
N LYS A 106 3.27 -24.31 -29.68
CA LYS A 106 2.42 -25.39 -30.23
C LYS A 106 1.53 -24.93 -31.37
N ASN A 107 0.87 -23.78 -31.21
CA ASN A 107 -0.01 -23.22 -32.24
C ASN A 107 0.83 -22.53 -33.34
N PRO A 108 0.55 -22.76 -34.64
CA PRO A 108 1.33 -22.19 -35.75
C PRO A 108 1.36 -20.66 -35.78
N ILE A 109 0.26 -19.99 -35.38
CA ILE A 109 0.17 -18.52 -35.35
C ILE A 109 1.08 -17.97 -34.25
N THR A 110 0.94 -18.46 -33.02
CA THR A 110 1.77 -18.01 -31.89
C THR A 110 3.23 -18.41 -32.08
N ARG A 111 3.51 -19.56 -32.69
CA ARG A 111 4.87 -19.96 -33.10
C ARG A 111 5.48 -18.97 -34.09
N SER A 112 4.73 -18.58 -35.12
CA SER A 112 5.19 -17.62 -36.13
C SER A 112 5.53 -16.27 -35.49
N ILE A 113 4.62 -15.76 -34.65
CA ILE A 113 4.82 -14.52 -33.90
C ILE A 113 6.07 -14.60 -33.00
N LEU A 114 6.18 -15.64 -32.16
CA LEU A 114 7.28 -15.79 -31.21
C LEU A 114 8.63 -15.95 -31.91
N THR A 115 8.68 -16.80 -32.94
CA THR A 115 9.92 -17.08 -33.70
C THR A 115 10.36 -15.84 -34.47
N SER A 116 9.45 -15.15 -35.17
CA SER A 116 9.76 -13.92 -35.90
C SER A 116 10.01 -12.73 -34.95
N SER A 117 9.60 -12.80 -33.69
CA SER A 117 9.96 -11.82 -32.67
C SER A 117 11.25 -12.18 -31.93
N GLY A 118 11.99 -13.20 -32.39
CA GLY A 118 13.28 -13.60 -31.81
C GLY A 118 13.21 -14.34 -30.48
N ASN A 119 12.04 -14.85 -30.06
CA ASN A 119 11.90 -15.53 -28.76
C ASN A 119 12.65 -16.87 -28.74
N ILE A 120 13.25 -17.19 -27.59
CA ILE A 120 13.96 -18.45 -27.35
C ILE A 120 13.04 -19.39 -26.57
N LYS A 121 12.88 -20.61 -27.07
CA LYS A 121 11.99 -21.61 -26.49
C LYS A 121 12.60 -22.21 -25.21
N VAL A 122 11.84 -22.18 -24.11
CA VAL A 122 12.19 -22.83 -22.84
C VAL A 122 11.26 -24.01 -22.58
N ASP A 123 11.82 -25.21 -22.45
CA ASP A 123 11.09 -26.39 -21.99
C ASP A 123 11.32 -26.63 -20.50
N ARG A 124 10.35 -26.24 -19.67
CA ARG A 124 10.44 -26.40 -18.22
C ARG A 124 10.29 -27.86 -17.74
N ARG A 125 9.87 -28.78 -18.62
CA ARG A 125 9.73 -30.21 -18.28
C ARG A 125 10.96 -31.00 -18.67
N ASN A 126 11.67 -30.55 -19.70
CA ASN A 126 12.92 -31.16 -20.11
C ASN A 126 14.03 -30.76 -19.15
N LYS A 127 14.73 -31.76 -18.61
CA LYS A 127 15.89 -31.54 -17.75
C LYS A 127 17.13 -31.10 -18.56
N ASN A 128 17.17 -31.41 -19.84
CA ASN A 128 18.27 -31.02 -20.70
C ASN A 128 18.04 -29.62 -21.33
N ASN A 129 18.69 -28.60 -20.76
CA ASN A 129 18.62 -27.20 -21.20
C ASN A 129 19.64 -26.84 -22.31
N GLN A 130 20.32 -27.82 -22.92
CA GLN A 130 21.34 -27.55 -23.95
C GLN A 130 20.80 -26.70 -25.12
N ALA A 131 19.61 -27.02 -25.63
CA ALA A 131 19.01 -26.26 -26.73
C ALA A 131 18.70 -24.79 -26.35
N LEU A 132 18.31 -24.55 -25.09
CA LEU A 132 18.08 -23.22 -24.54
C LEU A 132 19.38 -22.43 -24.48
N PHE A 133 20.45 -23.02 -23.92
CA PHE A 133 21.75 -22.36 -23.83
C PHE A 133 22.36 -22.13 -25.21
N GLN A 134 22.28 -23.09 -26.13
CA GLN A 134 22.74 -22.90 -27.52
C GLN A 134 22.04 -21.73 -28.20
N GLY A 135 20.72 -21.62 -28.08
CA GLY A 135 19.97 -20.48 -28.61
C GLY A 135 20.38 -19.15 -27.98
N THR A 136 20.59 -19.16 -26.66
CA THR A 136 21.02 -18.00 -25.87
C THR A 136 22.43 -17.55 -26.28
N PHE A 137 23.39 -18.47 -26.40
CA PHE A 137 24.78 -18.17 -26.76
C PHE A 137 24.87 -17.64 -28.19
N ARG A 138 24.08 -18.20 -29.12
CA ARG A 138 24.02 -17.70 -30.50
C ARG A 138 23.51 -16.27 -30.57
N ALA A 139 22.45 -15.96 -29.82
CA ALA A 139 21.91 -14.60 -29.75
C ALA A 139 22.89 -13.62 -29.09
N MET A 140 23.54 -14.01 -27.97
CA MET A 140 24.54 -13.17 -27.30
C MET A 140 25.81 -12.96 -28.15
N LYS A 141 26.29 -13.99 -28.87
CA LYS A 141 27.42 -13.87 -29.81
C LYS A 141 27.13 -12.89 -30.95
N ALA A 142 25.87 -12.73 -31.33
CA ALA A 142 25.43 -11.73 -32.29
C ALA A 142 25.25 -10.33 -31.69
N GLY A 143 25.67 -10.09 -30.44
CA GLY A 143 25.46 -8.84 -29.70
C GLY A 143 24.03 -8.64 -29.17
N GLY A 144 23.18 -9.67 -29.24
CA GLY A 144 21.80 -9.62 -28.79
C GLY A 144 21.66 -9.51 -27.27
N ALA A 145 20.54 -8.94 -26.83
CA ALA A 145 20.12 -8.97 -25.43
C ALA A 145 19.10 -10.08 -25.20
N ILE A 146 19.29 -10.85 -24.13
CA ILE A 146 18.35 -11.87 -23.68
C ILE A 146 17.50 -11.27 -22.58
N ALA A 147 16.19 -11.43 -22.65
CA ALA A 147 15.30 -11.01 -21.57
C ALA A 147 14.60 -12.22 -20.96
N LEU A 148 14.61 -12.31 -19.63
CA LEU A 148 13.96 -13.39 -18.91
C LEU A 148 13.42 -12.89 -17.56
N PHE A 149 12.53 -13.71 -17.02
CA PHE A 149 11.91 -13.52 -15.72
C PHE A 149 12.41 -14.63 -14.78
N PRO A 150 13.39 -14.36 -13.90
CA PRO A 150 14.10 -15.40 -13.17
C PRO A 150 13.24 -16.10 -12.11
N GLU A 151 12.10 -15.52 -11.70
CA GLU A 151 11.06 -16.18 -10.90
C GLU A 151 10.53 -17.46 -11.59
N GLY A 152 10.64 -17.53 -12.93
CA GLY A 152 10.24 -18.69 -13.73
C GLY A 152 8.72 -18.93 -13.78
N GLY A 153 7.94 -17.95 -13.33
CA GLY A 153 6.49 -17.85 -13.34
C GLY A 153 6.12 -16.36 -13.26
N SER A 154 4.85 -16.04 -13.46
CA SER A 154 4.31 -14.79 -12.95
C SER A 154 3.70 -15.06 -11.58
N TYR A 155 3.70 -14.06 -10.71
CA TYR A 155 3.14 -14.18 -9.36
C TYR A 155 2.36 -12.93 -8.96
N THR A 156 1.33 -13.13 -8.14
CA THR A 156 0.64 -12.05 -7.43
C THR A 156 0.87 -12.22 -5.93
N ILE A 157 1.99 -11.68 -5.47
CA ILE A 157 2.46 -11.68 -4.07
C ILE A 157 3.01 -10.27 -3.72
N PRO A 158 3.13 -9.89 -2.43
CA PRO A 158 3.51 -8.52 -2.03
C PRO A 158 5.02 -8.22 -2.13
N TYR A 159 5.84 -9.23 -2.45
CA TYR A 159 7.30 -9.18 -2.61
C TYR A 159 7.75 -9.92 -3.88
N VAL A 160 9.03 -9.84 -4.24
CA VAL A 160 9.59 -10.57 -5.38
C VAL A 160 9.78 -12.05 -5.03
N ALA A 161 9.27 -12.98 -5.85
CA ALA A 161 9.43 -14.41 -5.60
C ALA A 161 10.90 -14.85 -5.71
N ASP A 162 11.25 -15.96 -5.06
CA ASP A 162 12.59 -16.53 -5.12
C ASP A 162 13.04 -16.78 -6.57
N LEU A 163 14.20 -16.25 -6.92
CA LEU A 163 14.78 -16.40 -8.25
C LEU A 163 15.30 -17.82 -8.48
N LYS A 164 15.09 -18.33 -9.69
CA LYS A 164 15.70 -19.57 -10.18
C LYS A 164 17.09 -19.30 -10.73
N MET A 165 17.98 -20.27 -10.55
CA MET A 165 19.39 -20.20 -10.97
C MET A 165 19.64 -20.17 -12.49
N GLY A 166 18.62 -20.34 -13.33
CA GLY A 166 18.79 -20.50 -14.78
C GLY A 166 19.45 -19.30 -15.47
N ALA A 167 19.22 -18.09 -14.96
CA ALA A 167 19.83 -16.87 -15.49
C ALA A 167 21.34 -16.80 -15.19
N ALA A 168 21.72 -17.09 -13.94
CA ALA A 168 23.10 -17.16 -13.50
C ALA A 168 23.87 -18.26 -14.23
N TRP A 169 23.26 -19.45 -14.40
CA TRP A 169 23.82 -20.52 -15.23
C TRP A 169 24.07 -20.07 -16.66
N ALA A 170 23.08 -19.44 -17.31
CA ALA A 170 23.23 -18.96 -18.68
C ALA A 170 24.39 -17.96 -18.83
N ALA A 171 24.54 -17.07 -17.84
CA ALA A 171 25.58 -16.05 -17.82
C ALA A 171 26.99 -16.66 -17.66
N LEU A 172 27.18 -17.48 -16.63
CA LEU A 172 28.48 -18.07 -16.30
C LEU A 172 28.93 -19.13 -17.30
N GLU A 173 28.00 -19.92 -17.84
CA GLU A 173 28.33 -20.87 -18.91
C GLU A 173 28.72 -20.18 -20.21
N TYR A 174 28.11 -19.03 -20.50
CA TYR A 174 28.51 -18.23 -21.65
C TYR A 174 29.87 -17.57 -21.43
N ALA A 175 30.15 -17.08 -20.22
CA ALA A 175 31.46 -16.56 -19.84
C ALA A 175 32.55 -17.64 -20.02
N ARG A 176 32.30 -18.86 -19.54
CA ARG A 176 33.17 -20.03 -19.77
C ARG A 176 33.38 -20.30 -21.26
N TYR A 177 32.30 -20.29 -22.05
CA TYR A 177 32.37 -20.50 -23.50
C TYR A 177 33.28 -19.46 -24.19
N LEU A 178 33.18 -18.18 -23.82
CA LEU A 178 34.04 -17.12 -24.37
C LEU A 178 35.52 -17.33 -24.03
N GLN A 179 35.83 -17.65 -22.77
CA GLN A 179 37.22 -17.90 -22.35
C GLN A 179 37.86 -19.10 -23.07
N LEU A 180 37.09 -20.17 -23.29
CA LEU A 180 37.54 -21.33 -24.05
C LEU A 180 37.71 -21.04 -25.55
N ALA A 181 36.87 -20.19 -26.13
CA ALA A 181 36.89 -19.88 -27.55
C ALA A 181 37.98 -18.85 -27.94
N GLU A 182 38.37 -17.95 -27.04
CA GLU A 182 39.30 -16.83 -27.30
C GLU A 182 40.75 -17.09 -26.85
N GLY A 183 41.13 -18.34 -26.57
CA GLY A 183 42.54 -18.73 -26.44
C GLY A 183 43.20 -18.43 -25.09
N GLY A 184 42.50 -18.61 -23.96
CA GLY A 184 43.12 -18.78 -22.64
C GLY A 184 43.72 -17.53 -21.98
N GLY A 185 43.59 -16.34 -22.57
CA GLY A 185 43.92 -15.09 -21.89
C GLY A 185 42.81 -14.66 -20.93
N MET A 186 43.16 -14.13 -19.75
CA MET A 186 42.25 -13.47 -18.79
C MET A 186 41.62 -12.17 -19.38
N GLN A 187 40.91 -12.24 -20.50
CA GLN A 187 40.07 -11.13 -20.91
C GLN A 187 38.76 -11.17 -20.10
N LYS A 188 38.49 -10.06 -19.39
CA LYS A 188 37.23 -9.85 -18.66
C LYS A 188 36.06 -10.04 -19.61
N THR A 189 35.21 -11.02 -19.34
CA THR A 189 34.06 -11.29 -20.21
C THR A 189 33.13 -10.07 -20.21
N GLN A 190 32.81 -9.54 -21.39
CA GLN A 190 31.95 -8.35 -21.54
C GLN A 190 30.46 -8.64 -21.29
N VAL A 191 30.13 -9.78 -20.69
CA VAL A 191 28.76 -10.21 -20.43
C VAL A 191 28.30 -9.62 -19.11
N GLU A 192 27.15 -8.96 -19.12
CA GLU A 192 26.58 -8.35 -17.92
C GLU A 192 25.14 -8.84 -17.71
N ILE A 193 24.75 -9.00 -16.44
CA ILE A 193 23.36 -9.20 -16.05
C ILE A 193 22.79 -7.83 -15.65
N LEU A 194 21.65 -7.44 -16.22
CA LEU A 194 20.95 -6.21 -15.89
C LEU A 194 19.70 -6.52 -15.05
N PRO A 195 19.75 -6.29 -13.72
CA PRO A 195 18.57 -6.31 -12.88
C PRO A 195 17.60 -5.23 -13.35
N THR A 196 16.35 -5.60 -13.55
CA THR A 196 15.29 -4.72 -14.03
C THR A 196 14.04 -4.95 -13.19
N ALA A 197 13.25 -3.90 -12.96
CA ALA A 197 11.95 -4.05 -12.32
C ALA A 197 10.88 -3.27 -13.07
N VAL A 198 9.71 -3.89 -13.21
CA VAL A 198 8.46 -3.24 -13.58
C VAL A 198 7.61 -3.12 -12.31
N VAL A 199 7.36 -1.88 -11.90
CA VAL A 199 6.56 -1.53 -10.73
C VAL A 199 5.31 -0.78 -11.18
N PHE A 200 4.16 -1.09 -10.56
CA PHE A 200 2.90 -0.45 -10.89
C PHE A 200 2.33 0.24 -9.66
N ASP A 201 1.71 1.41 -9.85
CA ASP A 201 0.90 2.06 -8.79
C ASP A 201 -0.20 1.12 -8.28
N ASP A 202 -0.83 0.42 -9.22
CA ASP A 202 -1.80 -0.67 -9.03
C ASP A 202 -1.96 -1.42 -10.35
N LYS A 203 -1.52 -2.68 -10.41
CA LYS A 203 -1.58 -3.50 -11.63
C LYS A 203 -3.00 -3.93 -12.04
N SER A 204 -3.97 -3.87 -11.12
CA SER A 204 -5.35 -4.30 -11.34
C SER A 204 -6.25 -3.18 -11.89
N LYS A 205 -5.86 -1.92 -11.66
CA LYS A 205 -6.58 -0.72 -12.10
C LYS A 205 -6.16 -0.31 -13.50
N PHE A 206 -7.16 -0.10 -14.35
CA PHE A 206 -6.99 0.55 -15.64
C PHE A 206 -6.55 2.01 -15.43
N ARG A 207 -5.71 2.55 -16.33
CA ARG A 207 -5.13 3.90 -16.24
C ARG A 207 -4.24 4.13 -15.02
N SER A 208 -3.75 3.06 -14.41
CA SER A 208 -2.68 3.12 -13.41
C SER A 208 -1.36 3.63 -14.02
N ARG A 209 -0.37 3.95 -13.20
CA ARG A 209 0.97 4.33 -13.66
C ARG A 209 1.93 3.14 -13.55
N GLY A 210 2.89 3.06 -14.46
CA GLY A 210 3.98 2.09 -14.45
C GLY A 210 5.34 2.75 -14.34
N LEU A 211 6.30 2.03 -13.76
CA LEU A 211 7.71 2.39 -13.68
C LEU A 211 8.52 1.20 -14.20
N LEU A 212 9.32 1.44 -15.24
CA LEU A 212 10.39 0.55 -15.68
C LEU A 212 11.69 1.09 -15.10
N ARG A 213 12.31 0.34 -14.19
CA ARG A 213 13.52 0.77 -13.48
C ARG A 213 14.66 -0.20 -13.73
N PHE A 214 15.83 0.35 -14.02
CA PHE A 214 17.05 -0.43 -14.21
C PHE A 214 17.96 -0.34 -12.98
N GLY A 215 18.55 -1.48 -12.61
CA GLY A 215 19.58 -1.59 -11.57
C GLY A 215 20.99 -1.50 -12.16
N LYS A 216 21.99 -1.43 -11.28
CA LYS A 216 23.39 -1.48 -11.72
C LYS A 216 23.69 -2.85 -12.36
N PRO A 217 24.32 -2.90 -13.54
CA PRO A 217 24.71 -4.17 -14.16
C PRO A 217 25.65 -4.97 -13.26
N ILE A 218 25.38 -6.26 -13.11
CA ILE A 218 26.23 -7.20 -12.38
C ILE A 218 27.24 -7.78 -13.38
N ARG A 219 28.52 -7.52 -13.12
CA ARG A 219 29.64 -8.10 -13.89
C ARG A 219 29.93 -9.51 -13.39
N LEU A 220 30.32 -10.40 -14.30
CA LEU A 220 30.55 -11.80 -13.96
C LEU A 220 31.95 -12.08 -13.40
N ASP A 221 32.88 -11.13 -13.51
CA ASP A 221 34.30 -11.29 -13.16
C ASP A 221 34.52 -11.91 -11.77
N ALA A 222 33.70 -11.51 -10.77
CA ALA A 222 33.84 -11.97 -9.38
C ALA A 222 33.38 -13.42 -9.12
N TYR A 223 32.74 -14.07 -10.10
CA TYR A 223 32.15 -15.41 -9.96
C TYR A 223 32.80 -16.43 -10.88
N ILE A 224 33.53 -15.98 -11.92
CA ILE A 224 34.09 -16.87 -12.95
C ILE A 224 35.17 -17.78 -12.37
N ASP A 225 36.07 -17.25 -11.55
CA ASP A 225 37.17 -18.05 -10.97
C ASP A 225 36.64 -19.20 -10.11
N GLU A 226 35.66 -18.91 -9.25
CA GLU A 226 34.98 -19.92 -8.44
C GLU A 226 34.22 -20.91 -9.33
N PHE A 227 33.55 -20.42 -10.38
CA PHE A 227 32.79 -21.26 -11.30
C PHE A 227 33.65 -22.25 -12.10
N LEU A 228 34.86 -21.86 -12.46
CA LEU A 228 35.81 -22.67 -13.23
C LEU A 228 36.75 -23.50 -12.36
N SER A 229 36.76 -23.26 -11.05
CA SER A 229 37.60 -24.01 -10.12
C SER A 229 37.20 -25.48 -10.03
N ALA A 230 38.20 -26.36 -9.87
CA ALA A 230 37.97 -27.78 -9.62
C ALA A 230 37.42 -27.99 -8.19
N PRO A 231 36.52 -28.95 -7.97
CA PRO A 231 36.07 -29.31 -6.63
C PRO A 231 37.26 -29.77 -5.77
N SER A 232 37.33 -29.32 -4.52
CA SER A 232 38.40 -29.71 -3.60
C SER A 232 38.15 -31.13 -3.05
N PRO A 233 39.18 -31.88 -2.61
CA PRO A 233 38.98 -33.22 -2.02
C PRO A 233 38.10 -33.22 -0.77
N SER A 234 38.01 -32.08 -0.07
CA SER A 234 37.11 -31.85 1.08
C SER A 234 35.65 -31.56 0.69
N ASP A 235 35.39 -31.25 -0.58
CA ASP A 235 34.04 -31.09 -1.13
C ASP A 235 33.40 -32.45 -1.50
N GLU A 236 34.14 -33.56 -1.42
CA GLU A 236 33.54 -34.90 -1.51
C GLU A 236 32.71 -35.18 -0.26
N PRO A 237 31.41 -35.53 -0.40
CA PRO A 237 30.62 -35.92 0.76
C PRO A 237 31.28 -37.12 1.45
N ALA A 238 31.51 -37.01 2.76
CA ALA A 238 32.05 -38.10 3.57
C ALA A 238 31.32 -39.41 3.25
N ARG A 239 32.09 -40.45 2.89
CA ARG A 239 31.59 -41.79 2.54
C ARG A 239 30.72 -42.34 3.69
N GLY A 240 29.42 -42.08 3.65
CA GLY A 240 28.47 -42.57 4.65
C GLY A 240 27.14 -41.84 4.77
N SER A 241 27.00 -40.57 4.35
CA SER A 241 25.77 -39.78 4.63
C SER A 241 25.01 -39.23 3.42
N ALA A 242 25.37 -39.58 2.18
CA ALA A 242 24.58 -39.27 0.99
C ALA A 242 24.05 -40.56 0.31
N PRO A 243 22.80 -40.57 -0.19
CA PRO A 243 22.27 -41.73 -0.91
C PRO A 243 23.10 -42.01 -2.17
N ARG A 244 23.61 -43.24 -2.28
CA ARG A 244 24.47 -43.75 -3.37
C ARG A 244 23.88 -43.41 -4.75
N VAL A 245 24.61 -42.61 -5.53
CA VAL A 245 24.42 -42.47 -6.99
C VAL A 245 25.60 -43.20 -7.66
N LYS A 246 25.31 -44.09 -8.62
CA LYS A 246 26.33 -44.80 -9.40
C LYS A 246 27.00 -43.82 -10.36
N GLU A 247 28.31 -43.62 -10.20
CA GLU A 247 29.19 -43.02 -11.18
C GLU A 247 29.72 -44.10 -12.11
N ASP A 248 29.47 -43.98 -13.43
CA ASP A 248 30.23 -44.72 -14.44
C ASP A 248 31.21 -43.74 -15.10
N GLY A 249 32.50 -44.03 -14.95
CA GLY A 249 33.59 -43.18 -15.41
C GLY A 249 33.85 -43.35 -16.92
N THR A 250 33.58 -42.30 -17.70
CA THR A 250 34.33 -41.95 -18.92
C THR A 250 33.92 -40.57 -19.49
N VAL A 251 34.79 -39.56 -19.32
CA VAL A 251 34.90 -38.27 -20.07
C VAL A 251 33.79 -37.19 -19.85
N PRO A 252 34.10 -35.87 -20.03
CA PRO A 252 34.16 -34.82 -19.00
C PRO A 252 32.81 -34.11 -18.70
N ALA A 253 32.80 -33.30 -17.63
CA ALA A 253 31.67 -32.54 -17.04
C ALA A 253 30.48 -32.24 -17.97
N THR A 254 29.43 -33.07 -17.89
CA THR A 254 28.13 -32.92 -18.57
C THR A 254 26.99 -32.88 -17.53
N PRO A 255 25.73 -32.55 -17.90
CA PRO A 255 24.93 -31.44 -17.38
C PRO A 255 23.90 -31.94 -16.36
N GLU A 256 24.22 -33.03 -15.64
CA GLU A 256 23.28 -33.72 -14.74
C GLU A 256 22.97 -32.91 -13.47
N SER A 257 23.82 -31.95 -13.12
CA SER A 257 23.64 -31.11 -11.94
C SER A 257 22.61 -29.97 -12.13
N MET A 258 22.21 -29.67 -13.38
CA MET A 258 21.51 -28.44 -13.74
C MET A 258 19.99 -28.46 -13.47
N THR A 259 19.45 -29.53 -12.88
CA THR A 259 17.99 -29.75 -12.75
C THR A 259 17.48 -30.07 -11.36
N ARG A 260 18.30 -29.88 -10.31
CA ARG A 260 17.72 -29.83 -8.96
C ARG A 260 16.86 -28.56 -8.85
N THR A 261 15.54 -28.77 -8.88
CA THR A 261 14.59 -27.85 -8.27
C THR A 261 14.97 -27.70 -6.80
N ASN A 262 15.54 -26.57 -6.42
CA ASN A 262 15.49 -26.16 -5.02
C ASN A 262 14.06 -25.70 -4.74
N THR A 263 13.19 -26.66 -4.46
CA THR A 263 11.98 -26.44 -3.66
C THR A 263 12.28 -26.49 -2.16
N SER A 264 13.56 -26.48 -1.76
CA SER A 264 13.92 -26.15 -0.38
C SER A 264 13.70 -24.66 -0.19
N THR A 265 12.64 -24.34 0.53
CA THR A 265 12.44 -23.09 1.29
C THR A 265 13.78 -22.41 1.57
N GLY A 266 13.92 -21.15 1.15
CA GLY A 266 15.16 -20.38 1.25
C GLY A 266 15.77 -20.48 2.65
N GLN A 267 16.88 -21.23 2.75
CA GLN A 267 17.79 -21.27 3.90
C GLN A 267 18.94 -22.28 3.73
N ALA A 268 19.14 -22.88 2.56
CA ALA A 268 20.40 -23.57 2.29
C ALA A 268 21.49 -22.50 2.19
N SER A 269 22.41 -22.43 3.16
CA SER A 269 23.58 -21.55 3.05
C SER A 269 24.29 -21.81 1.73
N VAL A 270 24.81 -20.77 1.06
CA VAL A 270 25.55 -20.92 -0.21
C VAL A 270 26.67 -21.96 -0.09
N GLU A 271 27.20 -22.14 1.12
CA GLU A 271 28.22 -23.12 1.51
C GLU A 271 27.75 -24.58 1.48
N SER A 272 26.43 -24.84 1.48
CA SER A 272 25.87 -26.19 1.45
C SER A 272 25.99 -26.90 0.10
N TYR A 273 26.38 -26.21 -0.98
CA TYR A 273 26.62 -26.82 -2.28
C TYR A 273 28.03 -27.39 -2.39
N ALA A 274 28.12 -28.69 -2.71
CA ALA A 274 29.40 -29.40 -2.84
C ALA A 274 30.27 -28.91 -4.01
N SER A 275 29.68 -28.46 -5.12
CA SER A 275 30.44 -28.05 -6.32
C SER A 275 30.72 -26.53 -6.31
N PRO A 276 31.97 -26.09 -6.56
CA PRO A 276 32.31 -24.67 -6.69
C PRO A 276 31.46 -23.93 -7.72
N ALA A 277 31.18 -24.57 -8.87
CA ALA A 277 30.26 -24.04 -9.88
C ALA A 277 28.84 -23.75 -9.36
N HIS A 278 28.30 -24.63 -8.51
CA HIS A 278 26.98 -24.40 -7.90
C HIS A 278 27.01 -23.27 -6.87
N ARG A 279 28.09 -23.17 -6.09
CA ARG A 279 28.27 -22.06 -5.14
C ARG A 279 28.34 -20.72 -5.86
N ALA A 280 29.14 -20.61 -6.92
CA ALA A 280 29.24 -19.41 -7.75
C ALA A 280 27.88 -19.01 -8.35
N VAL A 281 27.13 -19.97 -8.90
CA VAL A 281 25.78 -19.74 -9.46
C VAL A 281 24.79 -19.32 -8.38
N ALA A 282 24.80 -19.98 -7.22
CA ALA A 282 23.92 -19.66 -6.10
C ALA A 282 24.20 -18.24 -5.57
N ARG A 283 25.49 -17.89 -5.43
CA ARG A 283 25.93 -16.55 -5.05
C ARG A 283 25.49 -15.49 -6.06
N LEU A 284 25.71 -15.72 -7.35
CA LEU A 284 25.26 -14.80 -8.40
C LEU A 284 23.72 -14.66 -8.41
N THR A 285 23.00 -15.75 -8.16
CA THR A 285 21.53 -15.72 -8.08
C THR A 285 21.06 -14.92 -6.86
N ALA A 286 21.71 -15.07 -5.71
CA ALA A 286 21.42 -14.29 -4.50
C ALA A 286 21.75 -12.80 -4.69
N ASP A 287 22.85 -12.48 -5.38
CA ASP A 287 23.23 -11.10 -5.69
C ASP A 287 22.22 -10.47 -6.66
N LEU A 288 21.73 -11.24 -7.64
CA LEU A 288 20.66 -10.82 -8.53
C LEU A 288 19.32 -10.65 -7.80
N GLN A 289 18.95 -11.56 -6.88
CA GLN A 289 17.75 -11.43 -6.04
C GLN A 289 17.79 -10.10 -5.27
N ARG A 290 18.87 -9.85 -4.54
CA ARG A 290 19.07 -8.60 -3.79
C ARG A 290 19.01 -7.37 -4.70
N ALA A 291 19.57 -7.46 -5.90
CA ALA A 291 19.55 -6.36 -6.85
C ALA A 291 18.14 -6.07 -7.40
N ILE A 292 17.32 -7.09 -7.68
CA ILE A 292 15.92 -6.90 -8.12
C ILE A 292 15.06 -6.41 -6.95
N GLU A 293 15.23 -6.98 -5.75
CA GLU A 293 14.58 -6.51 -4.53
C GLU A 293 14.90 -5.05 -4.25
N ALA A 294 16.13 -4.60 -4.49
CA ALA A 294 16.53 -3.20 -4.37
C ALA A 294 15.83 -2.26 -5.38
N LEU A 295 15.12 -2.78 -6.38
CA LEU A 295 14.29 -2.01 -7.32
C LEU A 295 12.79 -2.04 -7.00
N THR A 296 12.35 -2.79 -5.99
CA THR A 296 10.94 -2.97 -5.58
C THR A 296 10.76 -2.75 -4.07
N PHE A 297 9.58 -2.40 -3.57
CA PHE A 297 9.48 -2.10 -2.12
C PHE A 297 9.37 -3.34 -1.22
N ASN A 298 8.86 -4.48 -1.72
CA ASN A 298 8.79 -5.79 -1.05
C ASN A 298 8.17 -5.80 0.36
N ALA A 299 6.84 -5.77 0.43
CA ALA A 299 6.15 -5.89 1.72
C ALA A 299 6.13 -7.35 2.23
N PRO A 300 6.28 -7.57 3.56
CA PRO A 300 6.33 -8.91 4.15
C PRO A 300 5.01 -9.68 4.00
N ASP A 301 3.88 -8.96 3.97
CA ASP A 301 2.54 -9.53 3.93
C ASP A 301 1.55 -8.58 3.23
N TRP A 302 0.33 -9.05 2.97
CA TRP A 302 -0.70 -8.27 2.29
C TRP A 302 -1.29 -7.14 3.13
N GLU A 303 -1.27 -7.26 4.46
CA GLU A 303 -1.72 -6.22 5.38
C GLU A 303 -0.80 -5.01 5.24
N THR A 304 0.50 -5.24 5.37
CA THR A 304 1.56 -4.24 5.25
C THR A 304 1.60 -3.63 3.84
N PHE A 305 1.45 -4.45 2.79
CA PHE A 305 1.36 -3.97 1.41
C PHE A 305 0.21 -2.98 1.21
N GLN A 306 -0.98 -3.32 1.70
CA GLN A 306 -2.18 -2.50 1.56
C GLN A 306 -2.14 -1.25 2.44
N ALA A 307 -1.62 -1.37 3.66
CA ALA A 307 -1.44 -0.25 4.57
C ALA A 307 -0.46 0.78 3.98
N THR A 308 0.68 0.34 3.46
CA THR A 308 1.69 1.19 2.80
C THR A 308 1.08 1.92 1.61
N ARG A 309 0.32 1.19 0.78
CA ARG A 309 -0.40 1.77 -0.35
C ARG A 309 -1.43 2.82 0.10
N ALA A 310 -2.26 2.50 1.09
CA ALA A 310 -3.28 3.41 1.61
C ALA A 310 -2.65 4.67 2.23
N ALA A 311 -1.52 4.52 2.95
CA ALA A 311 -0.76 5.65 3.48
C ALA A 311 -0.30 6.57 2.35
N ARG A 312 0.32 6.01 1.30
CA ARG A 312 0.76 6.77 0.14
C ARG A 312 -0.40 7.50 -0.55
N GLU A 313 -1.54 6.81 -0.75
CA GLU A 313 -2.74 7.42 -1.36
C GLU A 313 -3.35 8.54 -0.49
N LEU A 314 -3.23 8.47 0.84
CA LEU A 314 -3.71 9.51 1.76
C LEU A 314 -2.75 10.70 1.90
N VAL A 315 -1.44 10.46 1.88
CA VAL A 315 -0.40 11.51 1.90
C VAL A 315 -0.43 12.29 0.58
N PHE A 316 -0.48 11.58 -0.54
CA PHE A 316 -0.50 12.13 -1.89
C PHE A 316 -1.91 12.07 -2.48
N GLU A 317 -2.82 12.85 -1.91
CA GLU A 317 -4.25 12.77 -2.23
C GLU A 317 -4.74 13.86 -3.18
N LEU A 318 -4.98 15.07 -2.68
CA LEU A 318 -5.61 16.16 -3.43
C LEU A 318 -4.98 17.51 -3.09
N GLU A 319 -4.71 18.31 -4.12
CA GLU A 319 -4.38 19.72 -4.01
C GLU A 319 -5.52 20.48 -3.30
N PRO A 320 -5.25 21.31 -2.28
CA PRO A 320 -6.27 21.99 -1.47
C PRO A 320 -7.37 22.68 -2.27
N ASP A 321 -7.00 23.44 -3.31
CA ASP A 321 -7.89 24.41 -3.94
C ASP A 321 -8.56 23.91 -5.23
N THR A 322 -7.92 23.03 -6.00
CA THR A 322 -8.37 22.69 -7.37
C THR A 322 -9.02 21.32 -7.50
N LEU A 323 -9.02 20.50 -6.43
CA LEU A 323 -9.38 19.07 -6.45
C LEU A 323 -8.54 18.21 -7.42
N THR A 324 -7.42 18.76 -7.88
CA THR A 324 -6.43 18.03 -8.68
C THR A 324 -5.75 17.02 -7.78
N GLU A 325 -5.44 15.87 -8.36
CA GLU A 325 -4.76 14.80 -7.62
C GLU A 325 -3.29 15.17 -7.41
N LEU A 326 -2.85 15.17 -6.16
CA LEU A 326 -1.45 15.41 -5.81
C LEU A 326 -0.75 14.05 -5.82
N ARG A 327 -0.02 13.69 -6.88
CA ARG A 327 0.66 12.38 -6.94
C ARG A 327 2.16 12.49 -6.66
N ALA A 328 2.71 11.56 -5.87
CA ALA A 328 4.15 11.35 -5.82
C ALA A 328 4.69 11.00 -7.22
N GLY A 329 5.89 11.49 -7.54
CA GLY A 329 6.59 11.13 -8.78
C GLY A 329 6.85 9.63 -8.85
N MET A 330 6.73 9.03 -10.05
CA MET A 330 6.94 7.58 -10.19
C MET A 330 8.39 7.18 -9.96
N ASP A 331 9.36 8.08 -10.18
CA ASP A 331 10.78 7.78 -9.96
C ASP A 331 11.12 7.55 -8.49
N GLU A 332 10.33 8.11 -7.57
CA GLU A 332 10.49 8.00 -6.11
C GLU A 332 9.46 7.04 -5.50
N HIS A 333 8.63 6.41 -6.32
CA HIS A 333 7.52 5.58 -5.87
C HIS A 333 8.00 4.44 -4.95
N VAL A 334 9.14 3.83 -5.29
CA VAL A 334 9.71 2.70 -4.54
C VAL A 334 10.28 3.19 -3.21
N GLU A 335 11.04 4.30 -3.24
CA GLU A 335 11.63 4.96 -2.07
C GLU A 335 10.54 5.37 -1.08
N VAL A 336 9.56 6.16 -1.53
CA VAL A 336 8.43 6.60 -0.70
C VAL A 336 7.67 5.41 -0.10
N SER A 337 7.45 4.35 -0.89
CA SER A 337 6.77 3.16 -0.39
C SER A 337 7.59 2.41 0.65
N ARG A 338 8.92 2.33 0.49
CA ARG A 338 9.81 1.71 1.48
C ARG A 338 9.87 2.51 2.78
N GLU A 339 9.94 3.84 2.70
CA GLU A 339 9.96 4.66 3.91
C GLU A 339 8.63 4.55 4.67
N LEU A 340 7.49 4.66 3.97
CA LEU A 340 6.19 4.42 4.60
C LEU A 340 6.08 3.03 5.20
N MET A 341 6.52 2.00 4.47
CA MET A 341 6.53 0.62 4.97
C MET A 341 7.43 0.48 6.20
N GLY A 342 8.61 1.07 6.18
CA GLY A 342 9.55 1.11 7.29
C GLY A 342 8.88 1.69 8.54
N LEU A 343 8.24 2.87 8.42
CA LEU A 343 7.49 3.51 9.50
C LEU A 343 6.34 2.66 10.03
N LEU A 344 5.62 1.96 9.16
CA LEU A 344 4.47 1.09 9.50
C LEU A 344 4.87 -0.27 10.07
N THR A 345 6.15 -0.63 10.02
CA THR A 345 6.69 -1.90 10.51
C THR A 345 7.65 -1.72 11.69
N GLN A 346 7.85 -0.49 12.16
CA GLN A 346 8.60 -0.23 13.39
C GLN A 346 7.91 -0.87 14.60
N GLN A 347 8.71 -1.23 15.59
CA GLN A 347 8.22 -1.65 16.90
C GLN A 347 7.55 -0.45 17.59
N GLY A 348 6.30 -0.61 18.00
CA GLY A 348 5.55 0.45 18.69
C GLY A 348 4.05 0.39 18.43
N GLU A 349 3.29 0.89 19.40
CA GLU A 349 1.83 0.92 19.33
C GLU A 349 1.33 1.83 18.20
N ALA A 350 1.92 3.02 18.04
CA ALA A 350 1.53 3.97 16.99
C ALA A 350 1.73 3.40 15.57
N SER A 351 2.86 2.70 15.34
CA SER A 351 3.16 2.01 14.08
C SER A 351 2.12 0.92 13.79
N THR A 352 1.85 0.05 14.79
CA THR A 352 0.89 -1.04 14.66
C THR A 352 -0.54 -0.52 14.46
N ALA A 353 -0.94 0.51 15.20
CA ALA A 353 -2.26 1.15 15.10
C ALA A 353 -2.45 1.79 13.72
N ALA A 354 -1.46 2.53 13.22
CA ALA A 354 -1.49 3.13 11.89
C ALA A 354 -1.59 2.05 10.80
N ARG A 355 -0.75 1.00 10.85
CA ARG A 355 -0.77 -0.08 9.86
C ARG A 355 -2.14 -0.75 9.78
N ARG A 356 -2.72 -1.11 10.92
CA ARG A 356 -4.04 -1.75 11.00
C ARG A 356 -5.17 -0.83 10.55
N ALA A 357 -5.18 0.43 10.99
CA ALA A 357 -6.21 1.39 10.58
C ALA A 357 -6.18 1.66 9.07
N LEU A 358 -4.98 1.80 8.49
CA LEU A 358 -4.78 1.96 7.04
C LEU A 358 -5.21 0.72 6.26
N PHE A 359 -4.91 -0.49 6.76
CA PHE A 359 -5.37 -1.73 6.15
C PHE A 359 -6.90 -1.84 6.18
N VAL A 360 -7.53 -1.54 7.32
CA VAL A 360 -9.00 -1.57 7.45
C VAL A 360 -9.63 -0.54 6.52
N TYR A 361 -9.05 0.65 6.40
CA TYR A 361 -9.49 1.64 5.43
C TYR A 361 -9.40 1.13 3.98
N ALA A 362 -8.28 0.49 3.60
CA ALA A 362 -8.14 -0.15 2.29
C ALA A 362 -9.21 -1.24 2.05
N CYS A 363 -9.52 -2.05 3.06
CA CYS A 363 -10.59 -3.05 3.02
C CYS A 363 -11.98 -2.40 2.84
N MET A 364 -12.23 -1.29 3.54
CA MET A 364 -13.48 -0.55 3.43
C MET A 364 -13.68 0.07 2.04
N LEU A 365 -12.62 0.57 1.40
CA LEU A 365 -12.67 1.03 0.01
C LEU A 365 -13.14 -0.09 -0.93
N HIS A 366 -12.63 -1.31 -0.76
CA HIS A 366 -13.08 -2.48 -1.52
C HIS A 366 -14.50 -2.94 -1.16
N LEU A 367 -14.87 -2.92 0.12
CA LEU A 367 -16.21 -3.29 0.58
C LEU A 367 -17.28 -2.31 0.06
N CYS A 368 -16.93 -1.04 -0.11
CA CYS A 368 -17.82 -0.02 -0.69
C CYS A 368 -17.71 0.10 -2.22
N ASP A 369 -16.76 -0.59 -2.87
CA ASP A 369 -16.47 -0.49 -4.31
C ASP A 369 -16.18 0.97 -4.73
N VAL A 370 -15.24 1.60 -4.01
CA VAL A 370 -14.83 3.02 -4.15
C VAL A 370 -13.31 3.10 -4.05
N ASP A 371 -12.67 4.02 -4.79
CA ASP A 371 -11.25 4.36 -4.60
C ASP A 371 -11.04 5.61 -3.75
N ASN A 372 -9.88 5.71 -3.11
CA ASN A 372 -9.50 6.81 -2.22
C ASN A 372 -9.73 8.19 -2.87
N LEU A 373 -9.25 8.36 -4.09
CA LEU A 373 -9.33 9.62 -4.83
C LEU A 373 -10.79 10.05 -5.10
N THR A 374 -11.63 9.11 -5.52
CA THR A 374 -13.06 9.36 -5.73
C THR A 374 -13.73 9.79 -4.43
N LEU A 375 -13.44 9.09 -3.33
CA LEU A 375 -13.97 9.44 -2.01
C LEU A 375 -13.54 10.86 -1.60
N ALA A 376 -12.25 11.17 -1.72
CA ALA A 376 -11.71 12.48 -1.40
C ALA A 376 -12.36 13.62 -2.22
N ARG A 377 -12.52 13.43 -3.53
CA ARG A 377 -13.15 14.43 -4.41
C ARG A 377 -14.62 14.65 -4.06
N VAL A 378 -15.37 13.59 -3.77
CA VAL A 378 -16.78 13.71 -3.38
C VAL A 378 -16.90 14.42 -2.04
N LEU A 379 -16.07 14.08 -1.05
CA LEU A 379 -16.07 14.74 0.26
C LEU A 379 -15.81 16.24 0.15
N ARG A 380 -14.78 16.65 -0.62
CA ARG A 380 -14.46 18.08 -0.80
C ARG A 380 -15.52 18.85 -1.59
N ARG A 381 -16.28 18.19 -2.46
CA ARG A 381 -17.40 18.81 -3.20
C ARG A 381 -18.69 18.94 -2.41
N SER A 382 -18.76 18.34 -1.22
CA SER A 382 -19.95 18.34 -0.36
C SER A 382 -19.82 19.21 0.91
N PRO A 383 -19.27 20.44 0.88
CA PRO A 383 -19.05 21.23 2.09
C PRO A 383 -20.37 21.64 2.77
N THR A 384 -21.44 21.82 1.99
CA THR A 384 -22.79 22.19 2.47
C THR A 384 -23.76 21.00 2.49
N GLY A 385 -23.26 19.79 2.27
CA GLY A 385 -24.03 18.55 2.27
C GLY A 385 -23.87 17.69 1.01
N TRP A 386 -24.36 16.45 1.09
CA TRP A 386 -24.20 15.46 0.01
C TRP A 386 -24.86 15.85 -1.32
N GLY A 387 -25.93 16.67 -1.27
CA GLY A 387 -26.65 17.13 -2.46
C GLY A 387 -25.84 18.08 -3.35
N SER A 388 -25.14 19.05 -2.76
CA SER A 388 -24.35 20.03 -3.53
C SER A 388 -23.18 19.36 -4.27
N GLY A 389 -22.53 18.38 -3.63
CA GLY A 389 -21.47 17.58 -4.27
C GLY A 389 -21.96 16.69 -5.42
N LEU A 390 -23.16 16.10 -5.29
CA LEU A 390 -23.79 15.36 -6.37
C LEU A 390 -24.10 16.29 -7.56
N TRP A 391 -24.80 17.39 -7.33
CA TRP A 391 -25.24 18.30 -8.40
C TRP A 391 -24.08 19.00 -9.12
N SER A 392 -23.01 19.34 -8.40
CA SER A 392 -21.78 19.87 -9.04
C SER A 392 -21.15 18.85 -10.00
N THR A 393 -21.13 17.57 -9.61
CA THR A 393 -20.63 16.48 -10.46
C THR A 393 -21.57 16.21 -11.64
N VAL A 394 -22.90 16.28 -11.44
CA VAL A 394 -23.90 16.17 -12.51
C VAL A 394 -23.70 17.29 -13.53
N ARG A 395 -23.54 18.53 -13.08
CA ARG A 395 -23.25 19.68 -13.95
C ARG A 395 -21.95 19.48 -14.73
N ALA A 396 -20.89 19.02 -14.07
CA ALA A 396 -19.61 18.76 -14.73
C ALA A 396 -19.70 17.66 -15.81
N MET A 397 -20.52 16.62 -15.59
CA MET A 397 -20.78 15.57 -16.57
C MET A 397 -21.67 16.09 -17.72
N ALA A 398 -22.75 16.80 -17.42
CA ALA A 398 -23.69 17.33 -18.41
C ALA A 398 -23.01 18.26 -19.41
N LEU A 399 -22.12 19.15 -18.94
CA LEU A 399 -21.33 20.05 -19.79
C LEU A 399 -20.39 19.31 -20.75
N ARG A 400 -20.00 18.07 -20.43
CA ARG A 400 -19.08 17.25 -21.23
C ARG A 400 -19.77 16.16 -22.03
N LEU A 401 -21.07 15.95 -21.82
CA LEU A 401 -21.86 14.91 -22.48
C LEU A 401 -21.80 15.00 -24.02
N PRO A 402 -21.84 16.19 -24.65
CA PRO A 402 -21.72 16.31 -26.12
C PRO A 402 -20.38 15.80 -26.66
N LEU A 403 -19.30 15.93 -25.88
CA LEU A 403 -17.99 15.37 -26.20
C LEU A 403 -17.90 13.88 -25.88
N TYR A 404 -18.46 13.47 -24.74
CA TYR A 404 -18.30 12.12 -24.19
C TYR A 404 -19.13 11.07 -24.92
N ILE A 405 -20.37 11.36 -25.32
CA ILE A 405 -21.23 10.37 -25.98
C ILE A 405 -20.61 9.87 -27.30
N PRO A 406 -20.19 10.74 -28.23
CA PRO A 406 -19.63 10.28 -29.51
C PRO A 406 -18.27 9.60 -29.37
N VAL A 407 -17.46 10.02 -28.40
CA VAL A 407 -16.12 9.47 -28.18
C VAL A 407 -16.18 8.13 -27.44
N PHE A 408 -16.88 8.08 -26.30
CA PHE A 408 -16.84 6.95 -25.37
C PHE A 408 -17.97 5.94 -25.56
N GLY A 409 -19.12 6.35 -26.09
CA GLY A 409 -20.22 5.44 -26.42
C GLY A 409 -19.77 4.25 -27.26
N PRO A 410 -19.12 4.46 -28.41
CA PRO A 410 -18.69 3.35 -29.28
C PRO A 410 -17.38 2.69 -28.81
N THR A 411 -16.48 3.39 -28.13
CA THR A 411 -15.13 2.88 -27.77
C THR A 411 -15.08 2.24 -26.37
N LEU A 412 -15.56 2.93 -25.34
CA LEU A 412 -15.37 2.58 -23.93
C LEU A 412 -16.43 1.65 -23.38
N VAL A 413 -17.69 1.82 -23.78
CA VAL A 413 -18.79 0.99 -23.26
C VAL A 413 -18.53 -0.50 -23.55
N PRO A 414 -18.14 -0.90 -24.78
CA PRO A 414 -17.79 -2.30 -25.06
C PRO A 414 -16.51 -2.74 -24.35
N MET A 415 -15.50 -1.86 -24.27
CA MET A 415 -14.24 -2.12 -23.54
C MET A 415 -14.45 -2.30 -22.03
N TYR A 416 -15.54 -1.81 -21.45
CA TYR A 416 -15.84 -2.02 -20.03
C TYR A 416 -16.78 -3.20 -19.79
N LEU A 417 -17.83 -3.33 -20.62
CA LEU A 417 -18.83 -4.38 -20.47
C LEU A 417 -18.31 -5.76 -20.88
N ALA A 418 -17.60 -5.86 -22.01
CA ALA A 418 -17.12 -7.14 -22.52
C ALA A 418 -16.02 -7.74 -21.63
N PRO A 419 -14.97 -6.99 -21.22
CA PRO A 419 -13.99 -7.50 -20.28
C PRO A 419 -14.56 -7.75 -18.90
N ARG A 420 -15.63 -7.10 -18.42
CA ARG A 420 -16.21 -7.50 -17.13
C ARG A 420 -16.78 -8.91 -17.19
N ALA A 421 -17.53 -9.25 -18.24
CA ALA A 421 -18.05 -10.60 -18.45
C ALA A 421 -16.93 -11.63 -18.70
N VAL A 422 -15.97 -11.27 -19.55
CA VAL A 422 -14.88 -12.16 -19.99
C VAL A 422 -13.80 -12.30 -18.92
N ALA A 423 -13.36 -11.22 -18.29
CA ALA A 423 -12.33 -11.24 -17.26
C ALA A 423 -12.77 -11.99 -16.01
N HIS A 424 -14.04 -11.95 -15.59
CA HIS A 424 -14.49 -12.81 -14.48
C HIS A 424 -14.40 -14.31 -14.82
N HIS A 425 -14.58 -14.69 -16.09
CA HIS A 425 -14.39 -16.07 -16.53
C HIS A 425 -12.91 -16.49 -16.51
N PHE A 426 -12.01 -15.64 -16.99
CA PHE A 426 -10.56 -15.93 -17.03
C PHE A 426 -9.85 -15.76 -15.67
N ALA A 427 -10.30 -14.84 -14.82
CA ALA A 427 -9.78 -14.63 -13.45
C ALA A 427 -9.90 -15.87 -12.57
N ARG A 428 -10.89 -16.75 -12.86
CA ARG A 428 -11.04 -18.03 -12.16
C ARG A 428 -9.87 -18.98 -12.41
N ARG A 429 -9.07 -18.78 -13.46
CA ARG A 429 -7.98 -19.68 -13.86
C ARG A 429 -6.59 -19.07 -13.63
N GLU A 430 -6.39 -17.77 -13.90
CA GLU A 430 -5.09 -17.10 -13.71
C GLU A 430 -5.30 -15.62 -13.32
N GLU A 431 -4.93 -15.28 -12.09
CA GLU A 431 -5.11 -13.95 -11.49
C GLU A 431 -4.25 -12.88 -12.20
N GLU A 432 -3.09 -13.29 -12.69
CA GLU A 432 -2.09 -12.47 -13.38
C GLU A 432 -2.51 -12.07 -14.81
N SER A 433 -3.55 -12.72 -15.36
CA SER A 433 -4.03 -12.50 -16.72
C SER A 433 -5.18 -11.47 -16.80
N LEU A 434 -5.64 -10.95 -15.65
CA LEU A 434 -6.78 -10.02 -15.58
C LEU A 434 -6.56 -8.70 -16.35
N SER A 435 -5.39 -8.10 -16.17
CA SER A 435 -4.95 -6.89 -16.90
C SER A 435 -4.70 -7.19 -18.37
N SER A 436 -4.12 -8.35 -18.66
CA SER A 436 -3.75 -8.85 -19.98
C SER A 436 -4.99 -9.07 -20.85
N VAL A 437 -6.04 -9.68 -20.28
CA VAL A 437 -7.33 -9.90 -20.96
C VAL A 437 -8.02 -8.57 -21.27
N LYS A 438 -8.02 -7.62 -20.31
CA LYS A 438 -8.57 -6.27 -20.55
C LYS A 438 -7.83 -5.57 -21.69
N THR A 439 -6.49 -5.67 -21.70
CA THR A 439 -5.64 -5.07 -22.72
C THR A 439 -5.86 -5.70 -24.08
N LEU A 440 -5.89 -7.03 -24.15
CA LEU A 440 -6.06 -7.76 -25.41
C LEU A 440 -7.43 -7.52 -26.04
N VAL A 441 -8.50 -7.66 -25.25
CA VAL A 441 -9.87 -7.42 -25.73
C VAL A 441 -10.06 -5.95 -26.10
N GLY A 442 -9.57 -5.03 -25.27
CA GLY A 442 -9.62 -3.59 -25.54
C GLY A 442 -8.88 -3.20 -26.81
N PHE A 443 -7.68 -3.76 -27.03
CA PHE A 443 -6.88 -3.51 -28.23
C PHE A 443 -7.59 -4.00 -29.50
N VAL A 444 -8.08 -5.25 -29.51
CA VAL A 444 -8.77 -5.83 -30.68
C VAL A 444 -10.00 -5.00 -31.03
N PHE A 445 -10.83 -4.69 -30.03
CA PHE A 445 -12.06 -3.94 -30.24
C PHE A 445 -11.78 -2.51 -30.76
N THR A 446 -10.83 -1.81 -30.14
CA THR A 446 -10.45 -0.45 -30.55
C THR A 446 -9.85 -0.45 -31.96
N SER A 447 -9.02 -1.44 -32.29
CA SER A 447 -8.43 -1.59 -33.63
C SER A 447 -9.49 -1.81 -34.70
N THR A 448 -10.48 -2.67 -34.44
CA THR A 448 -11.62 -2.89 -35.35
C THR A 448 -12.43 -1.61 -35.55
N LEU A 449 -12.67 -0.85 -34.49
CA LEU A 449 -13.42 0.41 -34.57
C LEU A 449 -12.65 1.47 -35.38
N TYR A 450 -11.34 1.60 -35.16
CA TYR A 450 -10.50 2.53 -35.93
C TYR A 450 -10.40 2.12 -37.40
N ALA A 451 -10.26 0.82 -37.69
CA ALA A 451 -10.28 0.31 -39.06
C ALA A 451 -11.63 0.62 -39.73
N ALA A 452 -12.75 0.40 -39.05
CA ALA A 452 -14.08 0.73 -39.56
C ALA A 452 -14.22 2.24 -39.83
N LEU A 453 -13.68 3.11 -38.98
CA LEU A 453 -13.68 4.56 -39.18
C LEU A 453 -12.91 4.96 -40.45
N VAL A 454 -11.72 4.40 -40.65
CA VAL A 454 -10.92 4.65 -41.87
C VAL A 454 -11.68 4.15 -43.11
N VAL A 455 -12.19 2.91 -43.07
CA VAL A 455 -12.94 2.33 -44.20
C VAL A 455 -14.19 3.15 -44.51
N LYS A 456 -14.93 3.61 -43.50
CA LYS A 456 -16.12 4.46 -43.70
C LYS A 456 -15.77 5.82 -44.28
N THR A 457 -14.68 6.42 -43.83
CA THR A 457 -14.16 7.68 -44.39
C THR A 457 -13.74 7.48 -45.84
N MET A 458 -13.07 6.37 -46.16
CA MET A 458 -12.72 5.98 -47.53
C MET A 458 -13.96 5.74 -48.39
N GLN A 459 -15.00 5.08 -47.88
CA GLN A 459 -16.26 4.91 -48.60
C GLN A 459 -16.91 6.25 -48.94
N TRP A 460 -16.97 7.17 -47.98
CA TRP A 460 -17.57 8.50 -48.18
C TRP A 460 -16.78 9.35 -49.18
N THR A 461 -15.46 9.25 -49.15
CA THR A 461 -14.55 9.96 -50.07
C THR A 461 -14.25 9.20 -51.35
N ARG A 462 -15.03 8.14 -51.65
CA ARG A 462 -14.91 7.30 -52.85
C ARG A 462 -13.49 6.75 -53.09
N TRP A 463 -12.84 6.32 -52.01
CA TRP A 463 -11.52 5.66 -52.00
C TRP A 463 -10.39 6.53 -52.54
N THR A 464 -10.46 7.84 -52.34
CA THR A 464 -9.43 8.79 -52.78
C THR A 464 -8.25 8.85 -51.80
N PRO A 465 -7.00 9.11 -52.25
CA PRO A 465 -5.85 9.27 -51.36
C PRO A 465 -6.01 10.36 -50.28
N PRO A 466 -6.59 11.54 -50.56
CA PRO A 466 -6.91 12.52 -49.52
C PRO A 466 -7.89 11.97 -48.48
N GLY A 467 -8.85 11.14 -48.89
CA GLY A 467 -9.78 10.46 -47.99
C GLY A 467 -9.08 9.53 -46.99
N LEU A 468 -8.00 8.87 -47.41
CA LEU A 468 -7.19 8.03 -46.52
C LEU A 468 -6.49 8.88 -45.46
N LEU A 469 -5.90 10.02 -45.86
CA LEU A 469 -5.25 10.95 -44.93
C LEU A 469 -6.24 11.52 -43.91
N VAL A 470 -7.45 11.90 -44.37
CA VAL A 470 -8.53 12.36 -43.48
C VAL A 470 -8.95 11.25 -42.52
N GLY A 471 -9.08 10.01 -42.98
CA GLY A 471 -9.40 8.86 -42.13
C GLY A 471 -8.33 8.59 -41.06
N ILE A 472 -7.06 8.64 -41.44
CA ILE A 472 -5.93 8.48 -40.50
C ILE A 472 -5.91 9.64 -39.48
N ALA A 473 -6.08 10.87 -39.94
CA ALA A 473 -6.15 12.05 -39.08
C ALA A 473 -7.34 11.96 -38.10
N ALA A 474 -8.49 11.47 -38.56
CA ALA A 474 -9.67 11.25 -37.72
C ALA A 474 -9.43 10.19 -36.65
N VAL A 475 -8.76 9.07 -36.99
CA VAL A 475 -8.36 8.06 -36.00
C VAL A 475 -7.37 8.63 -35.00
N TRP A 476 -6.35 9.35 -35.46
CA TRP A 476 -5.36 9.97 -34.58
C TRP A 476 -6.02 10.97 -33.61
N TRP A 477 -6.90 11.83 -34.13
CA TRP A 477 -7.65 12.79 -33.33
C TRP A 477 -8.57 12.10 -32.32
N LEU A 478 -9.33 11.07 -32.74
CA LEU A 478 -10.18 10.29 -31.84
C LEU A 478 -9.37 9.55 -30.77
N HIS A 479 -8.20 9.02 -31.12
CA HIS A 479 -7.29 8.36 -30.19
C HIS A 479 -6.77 9.34 -29.14
N ASP A 480 -6.29 10.51 -29.56
CA ASP A 480 -5.79 11.53 -28.63
C ASP A 480 -6.92 12.11 -27.76
N LEU A 481 -8.11 12.34 -28.33
CA LEU A 481 -9.29 12.72 -27.57
C LEU A 481 -9.67 11.69 -26.50
N ASN A 482 -9.67 10.40 -26.86
CA ASN A 482 -9.95 9.32 -25.93
C ASN A 482 -8.92 9.32 -24.79
N ARG A 483 -7.62 9.36 -25.13
CA ARG A 483 -6.50 9.38 -24.17
C ARG A 483 -6.58 10.56 -23.21
N SER A 484 -6.89 11.76 -23.71
CA SER A 484 -6.90 13.00 -22.93
C SER A 484 -8.13 13.16 -22.04
N ASN A 485 -9.25 12.49 -22.35
CA ASN A 485 -10.51 12.66 -21.61
C ASN A 485 -10.89 11.48 -20.71
N ILE A 486 -10.31 10.29 -20.92
CA ILE A 486 -10.73 9.03 -20.28
C ILE A 486 -10.69 9.07 -18.76
N ASP A 487 -9.63 9.64 -18.17
CA ASP A 487 -9.47 9.71 -16.71
C ASP A 487 -10.51 10.61 -16.07
N THR A 488 -10.77 11.76 -16.69
CA THR A 488 -11.80 12.71 -16.23
C THR A 488 -13.20 12.09 -16.36
N ALA A 489 -13.51 11.46 -17.50
CA ALA A 489 -14.80 10.83 -17.71
C ALA A 489 -15.06 9.69 -16.70
N TYR A 490 -14.07 8.80 -16.53
CA TYR A 490 -14.16 7.70 -15.58
C TYR A 490 -14.25 8.21 -14.14
N GLY A 491 -13.47 9.22 -13.78
CA GLY A 491 -13.52 9.89 -12.49
C GLY A 491 -14.89 10.50 -12.20
N LEU A 492 -15.52 11.17 -13.18
CA LEU A 492 -16.85 11.74 -13.03
C LEU A 492 -17.93 10.66 -12.87
N VAL A 493 -17.87 9.56 -13.63
CA VAL A 493 -18.82 8.43 -13.47
C VAL A 493 -18.74 7.85 -12.05
N LYS A 494 -17.53 7.64 -11.52
CA LYS A 494 -17.32 7.15 -10.16
C LYS A 494 -17.83 8.12 -9.11
N GLN A 495 -17.53 9.42 -9.26
CA GLN A 495 -18.01 10.48 -8.37
C GLN A 495 -19.55 10.57 -8.38
N LEU A 496 -20.19 10.43 -9.55
CA LEU A 496 -21.66 10.40 -9.64
C LEU A 496 -22.26 9.21 -8.90
N ARG A 497 -21.69 8.02 -9.08
CA ARG A 497 -22.16 6.80 -8.39
C ARG A 497 -22.04 6.93 -6.87
N LEU A 498 -20.90 7.40 -6.37
CA LEU A 498 -20.68 7.60 -4.94
C LEU A 498 -21.52 8.75 -4.38
N GLY A 499 -21.54 9.90 -5.07
CA GLY A 499 -22.35 11.06 -4.70
C GLY A 499 -23.85 10.72 -4.63
N TRP A 500 -24.35 9.90 -5.56
CA TRP A 500 -25.72 9.39 -5.52
C TRP A 500 -25.98 8.51 -4.29
N ARG A 501 -25.06 7.58 -3.99
CA ARG A 501 -25.16 6.71 -2.80
C ARG A 501 -25.20 7.55 -1.51
N LEU A 502 -24.31 8.52 -1.37
CA LEU A 502 -24.23 9.40 -0.20
C LEU A 502 -25.45 10.33 -0.09
N TRP A 503 -25.90 10.92 -1.19
CA TRP A 503 -27.10 11.77 -1.21
C TRP A 503 -28.37 10.99 -0.83
N ARG A 504 -28.50 9.75 -1.32
CA ARG A 504 -29.65 8.89 -1.01
C ARG A 504 -29.61 8.37 0.42
N ALA A 505 -28.46 7.92 0.87
CA ALA A 505 -28.29 7.35 2.20
C ALA A 505 -28.30 8.42 3.30
N LYS A 506 -27.90 9.66 2.96
CA LYS A 506 -27.65 10.76 3.90
C LYS A 506 -27.00 10.23 5.18
N PRO A 507 -25.88 9.50 5.07
CA PRO A 507 -25.22 9.01 6.28
C PRO A 507 -24.99 10.23 7.14
N SER A 508 -25.33 10.11 8.43
CA SER A 508 -24.87 11.07 9.41
C SER A 508 -23.38 11.21 9.12
N SER A 509 -22.97 12.41 8.72
CA SER A 509 -21.58 12.76 8.87
C SER A 509 -21.36 12.54 10.36
N ALA A 510 -20.67 11.45 10.73
CA ALA A 510 -19.87 11.48 11.94
C ALA A 510 -19.14 12.80 11.80
N SER A 511 -19.61 13.78 12.58
CA SER A 511 -19.39 15.17 12.24
C SER A 511 -17.90 15.34 12.05
N THR A 512 -17.52 16.25 11.16
CA THR A 512 -16.23 16.92 11.23
C THR A 512 -16.13 17.72 12.55
N GLN A 513 -16.53 17.17 13.70
CA GLN A 513 -15.76 17.35 14.91
C GLN A 513 -14.40 16.78 14.56
N ARG A 514 -13.46 17.69 14.32
CA ARG A 514 -12.10 17.45 14.79
C ARG A 514 -12.23 16.79 16.17
N THR A 515 -12.09 15.48 16.24
CA THR A 515 -11.30 14.88 17.30
C THR A 515 -9.89 15.41 17.06
N ARG A 516 -9.69 16.70 17.37
CA ARG A 516 -8.45 17.10 18.02
C ARG A 516 -8.26 16.00 19.06
N LYS A 517 -7.06 15.45 19.18
CA LYS A 517 -6.58 14.95 20.48
C LYS A 517 -6.75 16.10 21.47
N SER A 518 -7.97 16.26 21.94
CA SER A 518 -8.49 17.25 22.85
C SER A 518 -9.14 16.31 23.83
N GLY A 519 -8.38 15.92 24.86
CA GLY A 519 -8.96 15.10 25.90
C GLY A 519 -10.26 15.72 26.39
N ARG A 520 -11.15 14.86 26.90
CA ARG A 520 -12.48 15.26 27.33
C ARG A 520 -12.37 16.38 28.38
N SER A 521 -13.39 17.24 28.37
CA SER A 521 -13.49 18.33 29.33
C SER A 521 -14.56 18.00 30.34
N MET A 522 -14.20 17.98 31.62
CA MET A 522 -15.10 17.71 32.74
C MET A 522 -15.05 18.84 33.75
N PHE A 523 -16.17 19.11 34.40
CA PHE A 523 -16.26 20.00 35.55
C PHE A 523 -16.33 19.17 36.81
N PHE A 524 -15.34 19.34 37.69
CA PHE A 524 -15.32 18.67 38.99
C PHE A 524 -15.74 19.63 40.10
N TYR A 525 -16.52 19.08 41.01
CA TYR A 525 -16.91 19.66 42.30
C TYR A 525 -16.63 18.60 43.38
N GLY A 526 -16.91 18.90 44.64
CA GLY A 526 -16.74 17.90 45.70
C GLY A 526 -15.28 17.48 45.89
N THR A 527 -15.04 16.17 45.99
CA THR A 527 -13.74 15.57 46.33
C THR A 527 -12.73 15.65 45.16
N LEU A 528 -13.17 15.49 43.91
CA LEU A 528 -12.31 15.48 42.71
C LEU A 528 -11.65 16.83 42.38
N VAL A 529 -12.07 17.93 43.02
CA VAL A 529 -11.38 19.23 42.96
C VAL A 529 -9.94 19.12 43.50
N HIS A 530 -9.71 18.17 44.42
CA HIS A 530 -8.45 17.96 45.08
C HIS A 530 -7.40 17.35 44.12
N PRO A 531 -6.21 17.96 43.96
CA PRO A 531 -5.21 17.49 42.99
C PRO A 531 -4.66 16.08 43.26
N ARG A 532 -4.40 15.71 44.53
CA ARG A 532 -3.99 14.34 44.92
C ARG A 532 -5.10 13.29 44.73
N ILE A 533 -6.37 13.59 45.04
CA ILE A 533 -7.48 12.66 44.82
C ILE A 533 -7.67 12.44 43.31
N LEU A 534 -7.71 13.52 42.51
CA LEU A 534 -7.77 13.41 41.06
C LEU A 534 -6.62 12.55 40.50
N ALA A 535 -5.38 12.78 40.97
CA ALA A 535 -4.23 11.99 40.56
C ALA A 535 -4.32 10.51 40.96
N ARG A 536 -4.86 10.23 42.15
CA ARG A 536 -5.07 8.86 42.64
C ARG A 536 -6.11 8.13 41.80
N VAL A 537 -7.19 8.81 41.41
CA VAL A 537 -8.26 8.23 40.59
C VAL A 537 -7.79 7.97 39.16
N ILE A 538 -7.11 8.92 38.52
CA ILE A 538 -6.60 8.73 37.15
C ILE A 538 -5.32 7.89 37.07
N GLY A 539 -4.75 7.48 38.21
CA GLY A 539 -3.57 6.61 38.26
C GLY A 539 -2.25 7.28 37.84
N SER A 540 -2.20 8.61 37.77
CA SER A 540 -0.99 9.37 37.42
C SER A 540 -1.02 10.78 38.03
N ALA A 541 0.12 11.47 38.10
CA ALA A 541 0.17 12.85 38.58
C ALA A 541 -0.63 13.85 37.71
N GLY A 542 -1.04 13.46 36.49
CA GLY A 542 -1.88 14.27 35.60
C GLY A 542 -1.13 15.38 34.87
N ALA A 543 0.08 15.09 34.35
CA ALA A 543 0.88 16.03 33.55
C ALA A 543 0.16 16.50 32.28
N HIS A 544 -0.67 15.62 31.69
CA HIS A 544 -1.47 15.86 30.48
C HIS A 544 -2.77 16.61 30.72
N VAL A 545 -3.19 16.74 31.99
CA VAL A 545 -4.48 17.30 32.40
C VAL A 545 -4.31 18.75 32.83
N ARG A 546 -5.04 19.68 32.20
CA ARG A 546 -5.05 21.11 32.55
C ARG A 546 -6.27 21.46 33.37
N VAL A 547 -6.07 22.20 34.46
CA VAL A 547 -7.12 22.57 35.41
C VAL A 547 -7.20 24.09 35.55
N GLN A 548 -8.43 24.60 35.62
CA GLN A 548 -8.74 26.01 35.87
C GLN A 548 -9.97 26.13 36.79
N ASN A 549 -9.99 27.09 37.71
CA ASN A 549 -11.18 27.35 38.54
C ASN A 549 -12.34 27.84 37.66
N ALA A 550 -13.55 27.36 37.94
CA ALA A 550 -14.72 27.65 37.15
C ALA A 550 -16.00 27.61 37.98
N VAL A 551 -17.08 28.15 37.41
CA VAL A 551 -18.40 28.23 38.04
C VAL A 551 -19.43 27.57 37.14
N LEU A 552 -20.28 26.72 37.72
CA LEU A 552 -21.44 26.14 37.07
C LEU A 552 -22.70 26.88 37.50
N ASP A 553 -23.40 27.50 36.53
CA ASP A 553 -24.66 28.18 36.76
C ASP A 553 -25.86 27.22 36.66
N GLY A 554 -26.89 27.45 37.48
CA GLY A 554 -28.11 26.67 37.51
C GLY A 554 -28.04 25.34 38.27
N ALA A 555 -27.21 25.24 39.31
CA ALA A 555 -27.07 24.03 40.14
C ALA A 555 -26.81 24.35 41.62
N THR A 556 -27.16 23.42 42.52
CA THR A 556 -26.87 23.48 43.96
C THR A 556 -26.34 22.14 44.42
N LEU A 557 -25.38 22.15 45.35
CA LEU A 557 -24.84 20.96 46.00
C LEU A 557 -25.58 20.71 47.32
N TYR A 558 -26.06 19.48 47.51
CA TYR A 558 -26.69 19.03 48.76
C TYR A 558 -25.83 17.95 49.43
N HIS A 559 -25.91 17.87 50.76
CA HIS A 559 -25.30 16.77 51.50
C HIS A 559 -26.00 15.45 51.17
N VAL A 560 -25.21 14.40 50.90
CA VAL A 560 -25.70 13.03 50.85
C VAL A 560 -25.80 12.50 52.29
N ARG A 561 -26.94 11.89 52.64
CA ARG A 561 -27.25 11.48 54.02
C ARG A 561 -26.23 10.46 54.51
N GLY A 562 -25.50 10.81 55.56
CA GLY A 562 -24.51 9.92 56.19
C GLY A 562 -23.14 9.90 55.51
N GLU A 563 -22.98 10.66 54.42
CA GLU A 563 -21.75 10.67 53.61
C GLU A 563 -21.09 12.06 53.60
N GLU A 564 -19.80 12.09 53.30
CA GLU A 564 -18.99 13.32 53.33
C GLU A 564 -18.97 14.06 51.98
N TYR A 565 -19.46 13.41 50.91
CA TYR A 565 -19.47 13.91 49.55
C TYR A 565 -20.83 14.52 49.13
N PRO A 566 -20.84 15.46 48.16
CA PRO A 566 -22.07 16.14 47.74
C PRO A 566 -22.80 15.47 46.57
N GLY A 567 -24.11 15.65 46.52
CA GLY A 567 -24.93 15.39 45.33
C GLY A 567 -25.28 16.69 44.60
N LEU A 568 -24.97 16.77 43.29
CA LEU A 568 -25.32 17.93 42.45
C LEU A 568 -26.72 17.80 41.88
N VAL A 569 -27.56 18.82 42.12
CA VAL A 569 -28.93 18.91 41.61
C VAL A 569 -29.13 20.23 40.85
N ARG A 570 -29.78 20.17 39.68
CA ARG A 570 -30.10 21.36 38.87
C ARG A 570 -31.14 22.24 39.58
N THR A 571 -30.84 23.52 39.71
CA THR A 571 -31.70 24.52 40.37
C THR A 571 -31.57 25.85 39.62
N PRO A 572 -32.66 26.50 39.17
CA PRO A 572 -32.59 27.69 38.32
C PRO A 572 -31.80 28.88 38.89
N THR A 573 -31.65 28.96 40.22
CA THR A 573 -31.08 30.12 40.93
C THR A 573 -29.73 29.83 41.61
N GLY A 574 -29.24 28.59 41.57
CA GLY A 574 -28.03 28.18 42.28
C GLY A 574 -26.76 28.31 41.42
N MET A 575 -25.61 28.52 42.06
CA MET A 575 -24.28 28.52 41.43
C MET A 575 -23.33 27.62 42.22
N VAL A 576 -22.51 26.84 41.52
CA VAL A 576 -21.53 25.91 42.13
C VAL A 576 -20.12 26.30 41.72
N LYS A 577 -19.23 26.49 42.70
CA LYS A 577 -17.79 26.66 42.46
C LYS A 577 -17.10 25.31 42.30
N GLY A 578 -16.19 25.21 41.35
CA GLY A 578 -15.44 23.98 41.05
C GLY A 578 -14.27 24.22 40.12
N THR A 579 -13.82 23.17 39.44
CA THR A 579 -12.70 23.23 38.49
C THR A 579 -13.06 22.66 37.14
N LEU A 580 -12.80 23.41 36.08
CA LEU A 580 -12.80 22.93 34.71
C LEU A 580 -11.50 22.18 34.44
N VAL A 581 -11.62 20.91 34.08
CA VAL A 581 -10.53 20.01 33.75
C VAL A 581 -10.60 19.64 32.28
N THR A 582 -9.51 19.85 31.56
CA THR A 582 -9.40 19.57 30.12
C THR A 582 -8.23 18.64 29.84
N GLY A 583 -8.34 17.80 28.82
CA GLY A 583 -7.26 16.88 28.45
C GLY A 583 -7.38 15.46 29.03
N LEU A 584 -8.55 15.09 29.58
CA LEU A 584 -8.79 13.73 30.10
C LEU A 584 -8.84 12.70 28.97
N THR A 585 -8.15 11.58 29.14
CA THR A 585 -8.19 10.43 28.23
C THR A 585 -9.41 9.55 28.50
N ASP A 586 -9.75 8.65 27.57
CA ASP A 586 -10.84 7.69 27.79
C ASP A 586 -10.54 6.73 28.96
N ALA A 587 -9.26 6.43 29.23
CA ALA A 587 -8.84 5.62 30.37
C ALA A 587 -9.01 6.38 31.70
N ASP A 588 -8.65 7.66 31.74
CA ASP A 588 -8.89 8.52 32.90
C ASP A 588 -10.39 8.55 33.23
N VAL A 589 -11.23 8.67 32.20
CA VAL A 589 -12.69 8.74 32.37
C VAL A 589 -13.31 7.40 32.80
N GLN A 590 -12.76 6.26 32.39
CA GLN A 590 -13.18 4.96 32.93
C GLN A 590 -12.89 4.84 34.43
N CYS A 591 -11.73 5.35 34.87
CA CYS A 591 -11.39 5.37 36.28
C CYS A 591 -12.28 6.33 37.07
N LEU A 592 -12.60 7.50 36.50
CA LEU A 592 -13.52 8.47 37.09
C LEU A 592 -14.95 7.91 37.20
N ASP A 593 -15.44 7.20 36.18
CA ASP A 593 -16.74 6.53 36.22
C ASP A 593 -16.80 5.45 37.31
N ALA A 594 -15.70 4.70 37.48
CA ALA A 594 -15.59 3.69 38.53
C ALA A 594 -15.54 4.30 39.94
N PHE A 595 -14.92 5.47 40.08
CA PHE A 595 -14.83 6.21 41.33
C PHE A 595 -16.18 6.82 41.77
N GLU A 596 -16.92 7.43 40.83
CA GLU A 596 -18.22 8.06 41.14
C GLU A 596 -19.34 7.04 41.34
N GLY A 597 -19.25 5.86 40.72
CA GLY A 597 -20.22 4.78 40.88
C GLY A 597 -21.54 4.99 40.14
N ASP A 598 -22.56 4.20 40.49
CA ASP A 598 -23.87 4.20 39.84
C ASP A 598 -24.86 5.23 40.42
N GLU A 599 -24.48 5.92 41.50
CA GLU A 599 -25.29 6.97 42.13
C GLU A 599 -25.31 8.30 41.35
N TYR A 600 -24.42 8.41 40.36
CA TYR A 600 -24.25 9.59 39.52
C TYR A 600 -24.39 9.26 38.04
N VAL A 601 -24.89 10.22 37.27
CA VAL A 601 -24.95 10.14 35.80
C VAL A 601 -24.22 11.34 35.21
N ARG A 602 -23.38 11.10 34.20
CA ARG A 602 -22.75 12.18 33.44
C ARG A 602 -23.77 12.97 32.63
N MET A 603 -23.72 14.27 32.78
CA MET A 603 -24.56 15.25 32.11
C MET A 603 -23.67 16.28 31.41
N ARG A 604 -24.10 16.77 30.24
CA ARG A 604 -23.44 17.89 29.57
C ARG A 604 -23.98 19.23 30.07
N VAL A 605 -23.08 20.16 30.37
CA VAL A 605 -23.36 21.48 30.91
C VAL A 605 -22.48 22.55 30.26
N GLY A 606 -22.94 23.80 30.32
CA GLY A 606 -22.12 24.98 30.06
C GLY A 606 -21.47 25.46 31.36
N VAL A 607 -20.17 25.77 31.32
CA VAL A 607 -19.38 26.15 32.50
C VAL A 607 -18.69 27.49 32.25
N LEU A 608 -18.60 28.33 33.29
CA LEU A 608 -17.98 29.65 33.24
C LEU A 608 -16.58 29.59 33.90
N PRO A 609 -15.47 29.44 33.14
CA PRO A 609 -14.13 29.52 33.69
C PRO A 609 -13.83 30.92 34.25
N ASP A 610 -13.11 30.99 35.37
CA ASP A 610 -12.67 32.28 35.93
C ASP A 610 -11.46 32.80 35.14
N PRO A 611 -11.58 33.95 34.45
CA PRO A 611 -10.48 34.50 33.65
C PRO A 611 -9.30 34.98 34.50
N SER A 612 -9.47 35.16 35.82
CA SER A 612 -8.38 35.51 36.74
C SER A 612 -7.64 34.28 37.29
N ALA A 613 -8.21 33.09 37.16
CA ALA A 613 -7.58 31.86 37.62
C ALA A 613 -6.55 31.36 36.62
N ARG A 614 -5.38 30.95 37.12
CA ARG A 614 -4.31 30.37 36.31
C ARG A 614 -4.73 29.01 35.76
N VAL A 615 -4.40 28.74 34.49
CA VAL A 615 -4.46 27.40 33.90
C VAL A 615 -3.12 26.70 34.15
N GLU A 616 -3.15 25.59 34.88
CA GLU A 616 -1.94 24.81 35.21
C GLU A 616 -2.22 23.30 35.11
N CYS A 617 -1.18 22.48 34.93
CA CYS A 617 -1.35 21.02 34.93
C CYS A 617 -1.51 20.48 36.35
N ASN A 618 -2.16 19.32 36.47
CA ASN A 618 -2.44 18.75 37.80
C ASN A 618 -1.16 18.38 38.57
N GLU A 619 -0.11 17.94 37.86
CA GLU A 619 1.21 17.68 38.46
C GLU A 619 1.83 18.94 39.09
N THR A 620 1.72 20.08 38.41
CA THR A 620 2.17 21.37 38.95
C THR A 620 1.32 21.80 40.15
N ARG A 621 0.01 21.51 40.16
CA ARG A 621 -0.86 21.73 41.33
C ARG A 621 -0.41 20.90 42.53
N ILE A 622 0.01 19.65 42.32
CA ILE A 622 0.54 18.79 43.39
C ILE A 622 1.85 19.35 43.94
N ALA A 623 2.78 19.75 43.05
CA ALA A 623 4.06 20.33 43.44
C ALA A 623 3.90 21.67 44.19
N ASN A 624 2.97 22.53 43.75
CA ASN A 624 2.69 23.82 44.37
C ASN A 624 1.89 23.70 45.68
N ALA A 625 1.09 22.64 45.82
CA ALA A 625 0.24 22.41 47.00
C ALA A 625 1.01 21.95 48.25
N GLY A 626 2.34 21.77 48.17
CA GLY A 626 3.19 21.27 49.26
C GLY A 626 3.12 22.02 50.60
N THR A 627 2.50 23.21 50.66
CA THR A 627 2.26 23.95 51.91
C THR A 627 0.96 24.78 51.94
N ALA A 628 0.13 24.78 50.90
CA ALA A 628 -1.09 25.61 50.86
C ALA A 628 -2.30 24.83 51.39
N PRO A 629 -3.08 25.37 52.35
CA PRO A 629 -4.20 24.63 52.92
C PRO A 629 -5.34 24.50 51.91
N LEU A 630 -6.01 23.35 51.89
CA LEU A 630 -6.93 22.94 50.82
C LEU A 630 -8.09 23.92 50.54
N HIS A 631 -8.56 24.62 51.57
CA HIS A 631 -9.59 25.65 51.44
C HIS A 631 -9.15 26.82 50.55
N ALA A 632 -7.85 26.98 50.28
CA ALA A 632 -7.34 28.01 49.39
C ALA A 632 -7.63 27.74 47.91
N VAL A 633 -7.87 26.49 47.48
CA VAL A 633 -7.97 26.10 46.05
C VAL A 633 -9.08 26.84 45.31
N LEU A 634 -10.25 26.98 45.95
CA LEU A 634 -11.40 27.72 45.42
C LEU A 634 -11.68 29.02 46.17
N SER A 635 -10.79 29.45 47.08
CA SER A 635 -10.99 30.64 47.93
C SER A 635 -11.11 31.95 47.14
N SER A 636 -10.55 31.99 45.92
CA SER A 636 -10.65 33.15 45.03
C SER A 636 -12.05 33.34 44.45
N LEU A 637 -12.89 32.30 44.44
CA LEU A 637 -14.27 32.34 43.96
C LEU A 637 -15.24 32.73 45.08
N THR A 638 -15.16 33.99 45.52
CA THR A 638 -16.15 34.58 46.45
C THR A 638 -17.50 34.78 45.75
N SER A 639 -18.59 34.95 46.51
CA SER A 639 -19.92 35.21 45.94
C SER A 639 -19.94 36.41 45.00
N GLU A 640 -19.21 37.48 45.32
CA GLU A 640 -19.05 38.64 44.44
C GLU A 640 -18.30 38.30 43.14
N ARG A 641 -17.25 37.46 43.23
CA ARG A 641 -16.48 37.03 42.07
C ARG A 641 -17.30 36.11 41.16
N MET A 642 -18.08 35.20 41.73
CA MET A 642 -18.97 34.30 40.97
C MET A 642 -20.00 35.10 40.17
N GLU A 643 -20.59 36.15 40.76
CA GLU A 643 -21.53 37.01 40.05
C GLU A 643 -20.85 37.83 38.93
N GLN A 644 -19.61 38.28 39.15
CA GLN A 644 -18.81 38.91 38.09
C GLN A 644 -18.50 37.95 36.93
N VAL A 645 -18.14 36.70 37.25
CA VAL A 645 -17.89 35.64 36.27
C VAL A 645 -19.17 35.29 35.52
N ARG A 646 -20.33 35.30 36.17
CA ARG A 646 -21.64 35.12 35.53
C ARG A 646 -21.97 36.24 34.55
N ALA A 647 -21.72 37.49 34.93
CA ALA A 647 -22.08 38.66 34.14
C ALA A 647 -21.15 38.90 32.93
N ARG A 648 -19.88 38.44 33.00
CA ARG A 648 -18.84 38.76 32.00
C ARG A 648 -18.07 37.57 31.46
N GLY A 649 -18.29 36.36 32.00
CA GLY A 649 -17.58 35.15 31.61
C GLY A 649 -18.08 34.59 30.28
N GLU A 650 -17.15 33.99 29.53
CA GLU A 650 -17.48 33.22 28.32
C GLU A 650 -17.87 31.81 28.73
N VAL A 651 -19.04 31.34 28.29
CA VAL A 651 -19.51 29.98 28.59
C VAL A 651 -18.75 28.99 27.72
N VAL A 652 -18.08 28.03 28.35
CA VAL A 652 -17.54 26.84 27.70
C VAL A 652 -18.65 25.80 27.63
N GLU A 653 -19.19 25.60 26.43
CA GLU A 653 -20.19 24.58 26.11
C GLU A 653 -19.55 23.19 25.98
N ASP A 654 -20.38 22.13 26.08
CA ASP A 654 -19.99 20.73 25.88
C ASP A 654 -19.01 20.16 26.95
N VAL A 655 -19.15 20.61 28.20
CA VAL A 655 -18.42 20.08 29.37
C VAL A 655 -19.26 19.03 30.10
N GLU A 656 -18.66 17.92 30.51
CA GLU A 656 -19.36 16.86 31.26
C GLU A 656 -19.26 17.08 32.79
N VAL A 657 -20.31 16.77 33.55
CA VAL A 657 -20.34 16.82 35.01
C VAL A 657 -21.10 15.61 35.55
N TYR A 658 -20.69 15.08 36.70
CA TYR A 658 -21.46 14.04 37.41
C TYR A 658 -22.66 14.68 38.10
N ALA A 659 -23.88 14.23 37.81
CA ALA A 659 -25.11 14.73 38.43
C ALA A 659 -25.78 13.62 39.23
N TRP A 660 -26.32 13.96 40.40
CA TRP A 660 -26.94 12.99 41.31
C TRP A 660 -28.20 12.36 40.69
N SER A 661 -28.27 11.03 40.67
CA SER A 661 -29.39 10.27 40.09
C SER A 661 -30.04 9.27 41.07
N ALA A 662 -29.43 8.98 42.22
CA ALA A 662 -29.86 7.94 43.17
C ALA A 662 -31.06 8.29 44.09
N GLY A 663 -31.88 9.27 43.70
CA GLY A 663 -33.10 9.67 44.45
C GLY A 663 -32.89 10.83 45.43
N ARG A 664 -33.91 11.67 45.62
CA ARG A 664 -33.84 12.88 46.48
C ARG A 664 -33.93 12.56 47.97
N GLU A 665 -34.50 11.42 48.33
CA GLU A 665 -34.66 10.92 49.69
C GLU A 665 -33.34 10.65 50.41
N LYS A 666 -32.27 10.41 49.63
CA LYS A 666 -30.90 10.24 50.09
C LYS A 666 -30.16 11.58 50.30
N LEU A 667 -30.75 12.71 49.91
CA LEU A 667 -30.16 14.04 50.10
C LEU A 667 -30.75 14.71 51.35
N GLU A 668 -29.93 15.45 52.06
CA GLU A 668 -30.37 16.36 53.13
C GLU A 668 -30.74 17.72 52.53
N GLU A 669 -31.72 18.42 53.10
CA GLU A 669 -32.05 19.81 52.75
C GLU A 669 -31.01 20.82 53.30
N ARG A 670 -29.74 20.42 53.27
CA ARG A 670 -28.59 21.18 53.72
C ARG A 670 -27.63 21.37 52.55
N VAL A 671 -27.30 22.62 52.25
CA VAL A 671 -26.33 22.97 51.20
C VAL A 671 -24.94 22.51 51.63
N TRP A 672 -24.23 21.85 50.73
CA TRP A 672 -22.86 21.39 50.94
C TRP A 672 -21.87 22.45 50.47
N GLU A 673 -20.86 22.73 51.29
CA GLU A 673 -19.82 23.72 51.00
C GLU A 673 -18.43 23.09 50.95
N PHE A 674 -17.71 23.32 49.84
CA PHE A 674 -16.35 22.79 49.65
C PHE A 674 -15.38 23.23 50.74
N ASP A 675 -15.52 24.44 51.27
CA ASP A 675 -14.58 24.98 52.27
C ASP A 675 -14.69 24.23 53.61
N VAL A 676 -15.87 23.67 53.93
CA VAL A 676 -16.08 22.83 55.11
C VAL A 676 -15.40 21.48 54.91
N PHE A 677 -15.66 20.82 53.79
CA PHE A 677 -15.01 19.55 53.43
C PHE A 677 -13.48 19.66 53.41
N ALA A 678 -12.97 20.72 52.79
CA ALA A 678 -11.54 20.99 52.69
C ALA A 678 -10.84 21.17 54.04
N ARG A 679 -11.55 21.66 55.08
CA ARG A 679 -11.02 21.85 56.43
C ARG A 679 -11.17 20.62 57.33
N GLU A 680 -12.30 19.93 57.24
CA GLU A 680 -12.71 18.95 58.26
C GLU A 680 -12.60 17.48 57.81
N HIS A 681 -12.56 17.23 56.50
CA HIS A 681 -12.74 15.88 55.94
C HIS A 681 -11.64 15.46 54.96
N ALA A 682 -11.07 16.40 54.18
CA ALA A 682 -10.10 16.07 53.13
C ALA A 682 -8.87 15.25 53.59
N ALA A 683 -8.42 15.42 54.84
CA ALA A 683 -7.30 14.64 55.38
C ALA A 683 -7.55 13.12 55.39
N ARG A 684 -8.80 12.68 55.55
CA ARG A 684 -9.19 11.26 55.59
C ARG A 684 -9.15 10.59 54.21
N TRP A 685 -9.12 11.38 53.13
CA TRP A 685 -9.13 10.94 51.74
C TRP A 685 -7.73 10.81 51.11
N ILE A 686 -6.70 11.40 51.71
CA ILE A 686 -5.35 11.58 51.11
C ILE A 686 -4.32 10.57 51.67
N GLY A 687 -4.65 9.89 52.77
CA GLY A 687 -3.84 9.01 53.62
C GLY A 687 -2.39 8.72 53.21
N GLU A 688 -1.42 9.22 53.99
CA GLU A 688 -0.04 8.73 53.96
C GLU A 688 0.08 7.49 54.86
N GLY A 689 -0.14 6.30 54.28
CA GLY A 689 0.06 4.98 54.90
C GLY A 689 -1.13 4.44 55.70
N ALA A 690 -1.46 3.16 55.46
CA ALA A 690 -2.33 2.19 56.17
C ALA A 690 -3.65 2.64 56.87
N GLN A 691 -4.05 3.91 56.82
CA GLN A 691 -5.25 4.45 57.47
C GLN A 691 -5.93 5.52 56.61
N ALA A 692 -6.20 5.24 55.33
CA ALA A 692 -7.22 5.98 54.60
C ALA A 692 -8.58 5.31 54.86
N GLU A 693 -9.48 5.97 55.61
CA GLU A 693 -10.80 5.40 55.95
C GLU A 693 -11.66 5.09 54.69
N HIS A 694 -11.35 5.72 53.55
CA HIS A 694 -12.04 5.55 52.26
C HIS A 694 -11.31 4.65 51.24
N GLU A 695 -10.41 3.77 51.69
CA GLU A 695 -9.64 2.90 50.78
C GLU A 695 -10.53 1.98 49.92
N HIS A 696 -11.74 1.66 50.38
CA HIS A 696 -12.71 0.86 49.62
C HIS A 696 -13.13 1.51 48.28
N GLU A 697 -13.27 2.84 48.22
CA GLU A 697 -13.65 3.54 46.98
C GLU A 697 -12.54 3.49 45.92
N TYR A 698 -11.29 3.45 46.36
CA TYR A 698 -10.14 3.31 45.46
C TYR A 698 -9.90 1.86 45.00
N GLN A 699 -10.39 0.84 45.72
CA GLN A 699 -10.24 -0.57 45.31
C GLN A 699 -10.92 -0.87 43.97
N VAL A 700 -12.06 -0.24 43.70
CA VAL A 700 -12.79 -0.39 42.43
C VAL A 700 -11.98 0.23 41.28
N VAL A 701 -11.39 1.40 41.53
CA VAL A 701 -10.50 2.08 40.59
C VAL A 701 -9.24 1.26 40.35
N ASP A 702 -8.64 0.68 41.38
CA ASP A 702 -7.45 -0.17 41.28
C ASP A 702 -7.71 -1.43 40.45
N ALA A 703 -8.90 -2.04 40.59
CA ALA A 703 -9.31 -3.17 39.75
C ALA A 703 -9.46 -2.79 38.27
N VAL A 704 -9.99 -1.59 37.98
CA VAL A 704 -10.08 -1.05 36.62
C VAL A 704 -8.69 -0.76 36.07
N GLN A 705 -7.82 -0.12 36.84
CA GLN A 705 -6.43 0.17 36.45
C GLN A 705 -5.62 -1.12 36.22
N ALA A 706 -5.79 -2.14 37.07
CA ALA A 706 -5.14 -3.45 36.91
C ALA A 706 -5.61 -4.17 35.64
N ASN A 707 -6.90 -4.11 35.30
CA ASN A 707 -7.42 -4.68 34.05
C ASN A 707 -6.90 -3.93 32.80
N ILE A 708 -6.81 -2.61 32.86
CA ILE A 708 -6.21 -1.79 31.78
C ILE A 708 -4.74 -2.18 31.59
N THR A 709 -4.00 -2.32 32.69
CA THR A 709 -2.56 -2.68 32.68
C THR A 709 -2.31 -4.14 32.26
N ALA A 710 -3.13 -5.09 32.72
CA ALA A 710 -3.03 -6.51 32.35
C ALA A 710 -3.31 -6.73 30.85
N THR A 711 -4.23 -5.94 30.26
CA THR A 711 -4.50 -5.95 28.82
C THR A 711 -3.30 -5.45 28.01
N GLN A 712 -2.50 -4.53 28.57
CA GLN A 712 -1.27 -4.02 27.94
C GLN A 712 -0.08 -4.99 28.11
N THR A 713 0.01 -5.70 29.24
CA THR A 713 1.20 -6.51 29.60
C THR A 713 1.27 -7.89 28.91
N MET A 714 0.14 -8.42 28.39
CA MET A 714 0.06 -9.70 27.66
C MET A 714 0.73 -9.72 26.26
N THR A 715 1.51 -8.70 25.91
CA THR A 715 2.10 -8.53 24.56
C THR A 715 3.63 -8.64 24.48
N SER A 716 4.30 -9.31 25.43
CA SER A 716 5.76 -9.56 25.31
C SER A 716 6.17 -11.00 25.59
N THR A 717 6.68 -11.71 24.57
CA THR A 717 7.48 -12.95 24.69
C THR A 717 8.37 -13.12 23.43
N PRO A 718 9.57 -13.76 23.52
CA PRO A 718 10.73 -13.55 22.63
C PRO A 718 10.68 -14.27 21.26
N PRO A 719 11.70 -14.04 20.39
CA PRO A 719 11.65 -14.43 18.98
C PRO A 719 12.08 -15.87 18.77
N GLY A 720 11.24 -16.63 18.08
CA GLY A 720 11.64 -17.91 17.51
C GLY A 720 10.61 -19.02 17.63
N GLU A 721 9.37 -18.80 17.19
CA GLU A 721 8.49 -19.86 16.69
C GLU A 721 7.24 -19.22 16.07
N THR A 722 6.91 -19.62 14.83
CA THR A 722 5.72 -19.17 14.10
C THR A 722 4.44 -19.52 14.87
N PRO A 723 3.58 -18.55 15.25
CA PRO A 723 2.36 -18.86 15.99
C PRO A 723 1.17 -19.16 15.05
N PRO A 724 0.38 -20.21 15.32
CA PRO A 724 -0.92 -20.39 14.68
C PRO A 724 -2.04 -19.63 15.43
N ALA A 725 -2.93 -18.99 14.67
CA ALA A 725 -4.34 -18.70 15.00
C ALA A 725 -4.72 -17.90 16.27
N ALA A 726 -3.85 -17.07 16.85
CA ALA A 726 -4.25 -15.92 17.70
C ALA A 726 -4.35 -14.59 16.92
N GLY A 727 -3.91 -14.58 15.65
CA GLY A 727 -3.43 -13.38 14.94
C GLY A 727 -4.44 -12.41 14.32
N LYS A 728 -5.76 -12.49 14.59
CA LYS A 728 -6.76 -11.60 13.93
C LYS A 728 -7.83 -11.02 14.87
N ALA A 729 -7.68 -11.16 16.20
CA ALA A 729 -8.66 -10.63 17.18
C ALA A 729 -8.88 -9.11 17.06
N TRP A 730 -7.85 -8.36 16.66
CA TRP A 730 -7.94 -6.92 16.44
C TRP A 730 -8.93 -6.53 15.31
N ILE A 731 -9.20 -7.42 14.34
CA ILE A 731 -10.16 -7.15 13.26
C ILE A 731 -11.58 -7.03 13.83
N GLU A 732 -11.90 -7.80 14.87
CA GLU A 732 -13.18 -7.72 15.56
C GLU A 732 -13.34 -6.38 16.27
N SER A 733 -12.33 -5.96 17.04
CA SER A 733 -12.28 -4.63 17.64
C SER A 733 -12.42 -3.51 16.60
N ALA A 734 -11.71 -3.61 15.48
CA ALA A 734 -11.80 -2.64 14.39
C ALA A 734 -13.21 -2.59 13.79
N ALA A 735 -13.84 -3.74 13.53
CA ALA A 735 -15.20 -3.80 12.99
C ALA A 735 -16.22 -3.18 13.97
N SER A 736 -16.11 -3.50 15.27
CA SER A 736 -16.97 -2.95 16.32
C SER A 736 -16.79 -1.44 16.49
N SER A 737 -15.56 -0.93 16.31
CA SER A 737 -15.29 0.52 16.39
C SER A 737 -15.92 1.32 15.23
N LEU A 738 -16.17 0.68 14.09
CA LEU A 738 -16.66 1.35 12.88
C LEU A 738 -18.18 1.34 12.71
N SER A 739 -18.86 0.37 13.32
CA SER A 739 -20.31 0.22 13.17
C SER A 739 -20.89 -0.60 14.32
N SER A 740 -22.06 -0.22 14.82
CA SER A 740 -22.87 -1.03 15.74
C SER A 740 -23.75 -2.08 15.02
N ASP A 741 -23.96 -1.94 13.70
CA ASP A 741 -24.70 -2.91 12.90
C ASP A 741 -23.89 -4.20 12.72
N VAL A 742 -24.42 -5.31 13.26
CA VAL A 742 -23.81 -6.65 13.23
C VAL A 742 -23.57 -7.16 11.81
N GLY A 743 -24.48 -6.87 10.87
CA GLY A 743 -24.33 -7.26 9.47
C GLY A 743 -23.19 -6.50 8.78
N ILE A 744 -22.99 -5.23 9.13
CA ILE A 744 -21.84 -4.45 8.65
C ILE A 744 -20.55 -4.96 9.30
N GLN A 745 -20.54 -5.22 10.61
CA GLN A 745 -19.36 -5.77 11.30
C GLN A 745 -18.91 -7.10 10.69
N GLU A 746 -19.85 -8.01 10.41
CA GLU A 746 -19.54 -9.29 9.73
C GLU A 746 -18.98 -9.07 8.32
N ALA A 747 -19.52 -8.12 7.56
CA ALA A 747 -18.99 -7.79 6.25
C ALA A 747 -17.57 -7.21 6.31
N ILE A 748 -17.26 -6.37 7.30
CA ILE A 748 -15.92 -5.84 7.54
C ILE A 748 -14.95 -6.98 7.89
N ARG A 749 -15.31 -7.84 8.87
CA ARG A 749 -14.51 -9.00 9.26
C ARG A 749 -14.25 -9.94 8.09
N CYS A 750 -15.27 -10.21 7.28
CA CYS A 750 -15.16 -11.05 6.09
C CYS A 750 -14.16 -10.49 5.07
N VAL A 751 -14.22 -9.19 4.76
CA VAL A 751 -13.30 -8.56 3.79
C VAL A 751 -11.88 -8.45 4.34
N CYS A 752 -11.71 -8.02 5.59
CA CYS A 752 -10.39 -7.94 6.23
C CYS A 752 -9.73 -9.32 6.31
N GLY A 753 -10.50 -10.35 6.70
CA GLY A 753 -10.04 -11.74 6.68
C GLY A 753 -9.61 -12.18 5.28
N GLN A 754 -10.42 -11.90 4.25
CA GLN A 754 -10.10 -12.27 2.88
C GLN A 754 -8.84 -11.56 2.34
N LEU A 755 -8.73 -10.25 2.55
CA LEU A 755 -7.65 -9.42 2.01
C LEU A 755 -6.36 -9.45 2.84
N SER A 756 -6.38 -10.04 4.04
CA SER A 756 -5.16 -10.32 4.80
C SER A 756 -4.31 -11.42 4.15
N ASP A 757 -4.93 -12.34 3.40
CA ASP A 757 -4.24 -13.47 2.78
C ASP A 757 -4.25 -13.40 1.24
N LYS A 758 -4.90 -12.38 0.66
CA LYS A 758 -5.09 -12.22 -0.80
C LYS A 758 -4.76 -10.81 -1.27
N PRO A 759 -4.38 -10.63 -2.55
CA PRO A 759 -4.14 -9.31 -3.11
C PRO A 759 -5.39 -8.44 -3.08
N SER A 760 -5.17 -7.12 -3.04
CA SER A 760 -6.19 -6.06 -3.04
C SER A 760 -6.93 -5.93 -4.37
N ILE A 761 -7.63 -6.99 -4.79
CA ILE A 761 -8.38 -7.08 -6.05
C ILE A 761 -9.85 -7.31 -5.73
N GLN A 762 -10.72 -6.49 -6.32
CA GLN A 762 -12.17 -6.53 -6.10
C GLN A 762 -12.79 -7.92 -6.29
N PHE A 763 -12.21 -8.75 -7.16
CA PHE A 763 -12.62 -10.13 -7.41
C PHE A 763 -12.71 -10.99 -6.14
N TYR A 764 -11.74 -10.89 -5.21
CA TYR A 764 -11.78 -11.71 -3.99
C TYR A 764 -12.85 -11.24 -3.03
N VAL A 765 -13.06 -9.93 -2.96
CA VAL A 765 -14.14 -9.36 -2.14
C VAL A 765 -15.48 -9.84 -2.68
N ASP A 766 -15.71 -9.72 -3.99
CA ASP A 766 -16.95 -10.17 -4.61
C ASP A 766 -17.16 -11.69 -4.42
N ARG A 767 -16.08 -12.48 -4.46
CA ARG A 767 -16.12 -13.93 -4.23
C ARG A 767 -16.34 -14.31 -2.77
N ALA A 768 -15.79 -13.54 -1.82
CA ALA A 768 -15.98 -13.79 -0.38
C ALA A 768 -17.45 -13.69 0.04
N PHE A 769 -18.25 -12.91 -0.70
CA PHE A 769 -19.69 -12.81 -0.50
C PHE A 769 -20.50 -13.82 -1.34
N ALA A 770 -19.92 -14.70 -2.15
CA ALA A 770 -20.71 -15.80 -2.74
C ALA A 770 -20.62 -17.00 -1.78
N PRO A 771 -21.65 -17.40 -0.98
CA PRO A 771 -23.12 -17.20 -1.06
C PRO A 771 -23.73 -16.26 0.02
N ARG A 772 -22.93 -15.46 0.72
CA ARG A 772 -23.36 -14.51 1.78
C ARG A 772 -24.00 -13.24 1.18
N LYS A 773 -24.83 -12.53 1.94
CA LYS A 773 -25.40 -11.26 1.44
C LYS A 773 -24.43 -10.11 1.72
N ARG A 774 -23.75 -9.60 0.69
CA ARG A 774 -23.00 -8.34 0.79
C ARG A 774 -23.98 -7.20 1.16
N PRO A 775 -23.66 -6.33 2.13
CA PRO A 775 -24.49 -5.19 2.43
C PRO A 775 -24.70 -4.30 1.21
N SER A 776 -25.86 -3.64 1.13
CA SER A 776 -26.14 -2.68 0.06
C SER A 776 -25.09 -1.56 0.07
N LEU A 777 -24.55 -1.23 -1.10
CA LEU A 777 -23.58 -0.13 -1.25
C LEU A 777 -24.17 1.25 -0.95
N SER A 778 -25.50 1.33 -0.81
CA SER A 778 -26.24 2.53 -0.38
C SER A 778 -26.70 2.45 1.07
N ASN A 779 -26.24 1.47 1.86
CA ASN A 779 -26.56 1.38 3.27
C ASN A 779 -25.88 2.55 4.04
N PRO A 780 -26.63 3.32 4.85
CA PRO A 780 -26.08 4.48 5.56
C PRO A 780 -25.02 4.09 6.60
N ALA A 781 -25.19 2.99 7.34
CA ALA A 781 -24.20 2.51 8.30
C ALA A 781 -22.90 2.06 7.61
N LEU A 782 -22.99 1.42 6.44
CA LEU A 782 -21.81 1.06 5.65
C LEU A 782 -21.02 2.29 5.19
N LEU A 783 -21.73 3.31 4.69
CA LEU A 783 -21.10 4.55 4.23
C LEU A 783 -20.54 5.37 5.40
N ALA A 784 -21.22 5.39 6.55
CA ALA A 784 -20.71 6.00 7.78
C ALA A 784 -19.43 5.29 8.26
N ALA A 785 -19.41 3.95 8.25
CA ALA A 785 -18.23 3.15 8.58
C ALA A 785 -17.05 3.44 7.63
N LEU A 786 -17.30 3.66 6.33
CA LEU A 786 -16.24 4.05 5.38
C LEU A 786 -15.63 5.41 5.74
N LEU A 787 -16.46 6.39 6.10
CA LEU A 787 -16.01 7.72 6.52
C LEU A 787 -15.23 7.66 7.84
N ALA A 788 -15.72 6.87 8.81
CA ALA A 788 -15.04 6.64 10.08
C ALA A 788 -13.69 5.94 9.88
N ALA A 789 -13.61 4.89 9.05
CA ALA A 789 -12.37 4.18 8.77
C ALA A 789 -11.33 5.09 8.12
N ARG A 790 -11.77 5.97 7.21
CA ARG A 790 -10.90 6.99 6.60
C ARG A 790 -10.36 7.96 7.64
N GLN A 791 -11.21 8.43 8.55
CA GLN A 791 -10.81 9.36 9.61
C GLN A 791 -9.83 8.69 10.60
N GLN A 792 -10.14 7.48 11.08
CA GLN A 792 -9.25 6.69 11.93
C GLN A 792 -7.89 6.44 11.27
N ALA A 793 -7.86 6.09 9.98
CA ALA A 793 -6.61 5.87 9.25
C ALA A 793 -5.76 7.15 9.15
N ARG A 794 -6.40 8.30 8.95
CA ARG A 794 -5.73 9.61 8.97
C ARG A 794 -5.19 9.91 10.36
N ASP A 795 -6.02 9.83 11.39
CA ASP A 795 -5.60 10.16 12.77
C ASP A 795 -4.47 9.24 13.27
N ALA A 796 -4.54 7.95 12.95
CA ALA A 796 -3.48 7.01 13.29
C ALA A 796 -2.17 7.30 12.53
N LEU A 797 -2.25 7.65 11.23
CA LEU A 797 -1.07 8.04 10.44
C LEU A 797 -0.44 9.33 10.97
N GLN A 798 -1.24 10.32 11.37
CA GLN A 798 -0.71 11.53 11.99
C GLN A 798 -0.11 11.24 13.35
N SER A 799 -0.74 10.41 14.17
CA SER A 799 -0.17 10.02 15.46
C SER A 799 1.17 9.29 15.29
N LEU A 800 1.33 8.50 14.23
CA LEU A 800 2.62 7.90 13.88
C LEU A 800 3.64 8.98 13.50
N VAL A 801 3.28 9.89 12.59
CA VAL A 801 4.14 11.02 12.18
C VAL A 801 4.56 11.88 13.37
N ASP A 802 3.65 12.15 14.32
CA ASP A 802 3.92 12.94 15.53
C ASP A 802 4.79 12.20 16.54
N SER A 803 4.75 10.86 16.55
CA SER A 803 5.57 10.03 17.45
C SER A 803 7.02 9.87 17.00
N ILE A 804 7.32 10.20 15.74
CA ILE A 804 8.64 10.05 15.14
C ILE A 804 9.50 11.27 15.50
N ALA A 805 10.72 11.02 15.99
CA ALA A 805 11.68 12.08 16.25
C ALA A 805 12.03 12.84 14.94
N PRO A 806 12.22 14.16 15.00
CA PRO A 806 12.38 15.02 13.82
C PRO A 806 13.60 14.70 12.93
N ASP A 807 14.54 13.83 13.35
CA ASP A 807 15.79 13.53 12.63
C ASP A 807 15.86 12.11 12.04
N THR A 808 14.72 11.46 11.79
CA THR A 808 14.73 10.19 11.03
C THR A 808 14.75 10.45 9.53
N GLY A 809 15.77 9.94 8.82
CA GLY A 809 15.90 10.12 7.36
C GLY A 809 14.71 9.60 6.53
N ALA A 810 13.89 8.71 7.11
CA ALA A 810 12.64 8.24 6.52
C ALA A 810 11.59 9.37 6.39
N LEU A 811 11.41 10.15 7.45
CA LEU A 811 10.46 11.25 7.49
C LEU A 811 10.92 12.38 6.55
N ASP A 812 12.21 12.68 6.51
CA ASP A 812 12.79 13.68 5.61
C ASP A 812 12.55 13.35 4.13
N THR A 813 12.74 12.09 3.76
CA THR A 813 12.51 11.62 2.39
C THR A 813 11.05 11.79 1.99
N LEU A 814 10.11 11.47 2.89
CA LEU A 814 8.67 11.63 2.65
C LEU A 814 8.25 13.09 2.55
N ILE A 815 8.76 13.96 3.44
CA ILE A 815 8.51 15.40 3.41
C ILE A 815 9.06 16.00 2.12
N ALA A 816 10.27 15.63 1.72
CA ALA A 816 10.90 16.12 0.50
C ALA A 816 10.13 15.67 -0.76
N ALA A 817 9.67 14.41 -0.80
CA ALA A 817 8.83 13.91 -1.89
C ALA A 817 7.48 14.63 -1.96
N HIS A 818 6.86 14.87 -0.80
CA HIS A 818 5.62 15.64 -0.72
C HIS A 818 5.80 17.09 -1.14
N ALA A 819 6.89 17.74 -0.71
CA ALA A 819 7.24 19.08 -1.15
C ALA A 819 7.45 19.14 -2.68
N ARG A 820 8.15 18.17 -3.28
CA ARG A 820 8.32 18.11 -4.74
C ARG A 820 6.99 17.93 -5.47
N ALA A 821 6.09 17.10 -4.94
CA ALA A 821 4.75 16.96 -5.49
C ALA A 821 4.01 18.31 -5.49
N LEU A 822 4.05 19.07 -4.38
CA LEU A 822 3.44 20.41 -4.32
C LEU A 822 4.05 21.38 -5.35
N HIS A 823 5.38 21.43 -5.45
CA HIS A 823 6.07 22.29 -6.42
C HIS A 823 5.71 21.95 -7.87
N SER A 824 5.51 20.66 -8.20
CA SER A 824 5.11 20.24 -9.56
C SER A 824 3.73 20.77 -9.97
N HIS A 825 2.91 21.16 -9.00
CA HIS A 825 1.62 21.82 -9.20
C HIS A 825 1.68 23.34 -8.99
N HIS A 826 2.88 23.93 -8.96
CA HIS A 826 3.11 25.36 -8.69
C HIS A 826 2.58 25.84 -7.33
N LEU A 827 2.48 24.94 -6.35
CA LEU A 827 2.07 25.26 -4.98
C LEU A 827 3.29 25.56 -4.12
N GLN A 828 3.15 26.53 -3.22
CA GLN A 828 4.14 26.79 -2.18
C GLN A 828 4.09 25.69 -1.11
N VAL A 829 5.24 25.40 -0.50
CA VAL A 829 5.32 24.50 0.66
C VAL A 829 4.68 25.19 1.87
N GLN A 830 3.39 24.98 2.05
CA GLN A 830 2.63 25.35 3.24
C GLN A 830 2.33 24.10 4.09
N PRO A 831 1.92 24.27 5.36
CA PRO A 831 1.43 23.15 6.16
C PRO A 831 0.32 22.38 5.43
N HIS A 832 0.65 21.15 5.05
CA HIS A 832 -0.27 20.22 4.43
C HIS A 832 -0.23 18.91 5.18
N TRP A 833 -1.41 18.39 5.46
CA TRP A 833 -1.59 17.07 6.04
C TRP A 833 -0.75 16.00 5.31
N PRO A 834 -0.02 15.12 6.01
CA PRO A 834 0.08 14.97 7.48
C PRO A 834 1.28 15.68 8.12
N PHE A 835 1.95 16.60 7.42
CA PHE A 835 3.18 17.23 7.89
C PHE A 835 2.97 18.62 8.48
N THR A 836 3.65 18.90 9.59
CA THR A 836 3.63 20.21 10.28
C THR A 836 4.62 21.21 9.67
N PRO A 837 4.46 22.53 9.89
CA PRO A 837 5.45 23.52 9.44
C PRO A 837 6.86 23.26 9.98
N ALA A 838 6.98 22.81 11.22
CA ALA A 838 8.26 22.49 11.85
C ALA A 838 8.99 21.37 11.10
N GLN A 839 8.25 20.33 10.69
CA GLN A 839 8.78 19.21 9.89
C GLN A 839 9.27 19.68 8.51
N TYR A 840 8.57 20.60 7.84
CA TYR A 840 9.07 21.21 6.60
C TYR A 840 10.27 22.15 6.80
N ALA A 841 10.40 22.78 7.98
CA ALA A 841 11.53 23.64 8.29
C ALA A 841 12.80 22.83 8.60
N ALA A 842 12.68 21.70 9.29
CA ALA A 842 13.80 20.82 9.65
C ALA A 842 14.58 20.33 8.41
N THR A 843 13.86 19.97 7.34
CA THR A 843 14.44 19.47 6.08
C THR A 843 15.14 20.54 5.22
N ARG A 844 14.97 21.85 5.51
CA ARG A 844 15.61 22.95 4.76
C ARG A 844 17.06 23.23 5.18
N THR A 845 17.62 22.47 6.10
CA THR A 845 19.04 22.55 6.46
C THR A 845 19.90 21.79 5.45
N GLU A 846 19.97 22.27 4.20
CA GLU A 846 20.97 21.75 3.26
C GLU A 846 22.40 22.06 3.74
N PRO A 847 23.37 21.14 3.57
CA PRO A 847 24.77 21.47 3.65
C PRO A 847 25.14 22.30 2.42
N LYS A 848 25.42 23.59 2.61
CA LYS A 848 26.25 24.37 1.69
C LYS A 848 27.62 23.67 1.53
N LYS A 849 27.85 23.01 0.39
CA LYS A 849 29.18 22.79 -0.23
C LYS A 849 28.98 22.75 -1.76
N SER A 850 29.10 23.89 -2.42
CA SER A 850 30.31 24.44 -3.09
C SER A 850 30.52 23.85 -4.49
N ILE A 851 30.26 24.73 -5.47
CA ILE A 851 30.73 24.84 -6.88
C ILE A 851 31.41 23.61 -7.50
#